data_AF-A0A351C3L3-F1
#
_entry.id   AF-A0A351C3L3-F1
#
_cell.length_a   1.000
_cell.length_b   1.000
_cell.length_c   1.000
_cell.angle_alpha   90.00
_cell.angle_beta   90.00
_cell.angle_gamma   90.00
#
_symmetry.space_group_name_H-M   'P 1'
#
loop_
_entity.id
_entity.type
_entity.pdbx_description
1 polymer ?
#
loop_
_entity_poly.entity_id
_entity_poly.type
_entity_poly.pdbx_seq_one_letter_code
_entity_poly.pdbx_strand_id
1 'polypeptide(L)'
;MKKFIPLFGLLIIHFILSNSSFARFELMISNSSSELIYVRVFPIGAVFNGLHKYSLKCENGTTIYTKIYGGAKIILPNTDFEINHDYDNTTGGTSAAIGFGKYKVEFYEISIQGNDTSISLNPFDFCDVDYSDFDYPNYGWNPIGVNFSRDIVLTYFNQDSIIYNFNDNKVPENRLIQIWDQRVKNSILFKSQNKDGFVSDNSYLYWPINAVDSGAVNHINPNEFFVNVLLKDNGLILKTNQSIFLKSSILTIKDSINFTLSSSTSLIFESGSHFRTFETGTPKTITMGENSYIEGKAGASINLNNTVFQTTNSSVKWKGIKLTDTYLDTISNCTFKNTDTCINLYNSDKCFARAKKIITGSKFENSVVKLSNVFNALISNDSFYTNNNSQYLLTVSNSVHPNDYGIFCAEEEDSNPAFNLNIAGNYFSGGAVQMYLNCLASEQTPFFIFGNVFEGTGSSTGIGLVANKISGDFRYNSFLNDDYITAVNLLQSNLNLYENSSMKSGTNTTLIVNSSSSARLAPLYSGGNYYWYGGYNKLTSTNGHNLYVIGTSSIFLDKGGNCLTLFNSNYKHIKTQLTGSCNSHGISSSDNYWSSIPPQNELECNSSTVPLLYQPYRSSCPGSKPEPIDYDIIDRGDGIIDTVAITDGGDFMNGDGEDESMFGQALMSKRNKNYTEAIDLLKAVINNYDTSDYLPSSIDELYENYQNKDTSSLQINTDILFGELKQYLQSKITQHANNYTIVDKAYSYYLMCLSKMEDYDEAIAGYENIMSNHPEPERRLLASWDRSALSLLQNGSGQGDNNISTDNLNEKNLKDKPIHSIAKNNFKNSYEYSFLNSDQNSEKKYSNDNYR
;
A
#
# COMPACT_ATOMS: atom_id res chain seq x y z
N MET A 1 -94.48 37.05 -42.30
CA MET A 1 -94.63 38.37 -41.63
C MET A 1 -94.42 38.13 -40.14
N LYS A 2 -93.55 38.93 -39.49
CA LYS A 2 -93.52 39.33 -38.06
C LYS A 2 -94.49 38.54 -37.14
N LYS A 3 -94.13 38.02 -35.96
CA LYS A 3 -93.18 38.49 -34.94
C LYS A 3 -93.42 37.63 -33.67
N PHE A 4 -92.33 37.36 -32.93
CA PHE A 4 -92.18 37.51 -31.47
C PHE A 4 -93.08 36.72 -30.48
N ILE A 5 -92.55 35.83 -29.61
CA ILE A 5 -91.73 35.99 -28.35
C ILE A 5 -92.60 35.69 -27.10
N PRO A 6 -92.13 35.19 -25.92
CA PRO A 6 -91.02 34.27 -25.53
C PRO A 6 -91.32 33.48 -24.18
N LEU A 7 -90.27 33.05 -23.45
CA LEU A 7 -90.17 32.77 -21.98
C LEU A 7 -90.72 31.39 -21.47
N PHE A 8 -90.09 30.57 -20.60
CA PHE A 8 -88.81 30.62 -19.84
C PHE A 8 -88.57 29.29 -19.04
N GLY A 9 -87.29 28.97 -18.75
CA GLY A 9 -86.80 28.14 -17.61
C GLY A 9 -86.43 26.66 -17.93
N LEU A 10 -85.24 26.08 -17.66
CA LEU A 10 -84.04 26.36 -16.81
C LEU A 10 -82.78 25.69 -17.47
N LEU A 11 -81.59 26.32 -17.56
CA LEU A 11 -80.39 26.25 -16.66
C LEU A 11 -79.74 24.83 -16.60
N ILE A 12 -78.45 24.51 -16.84
CA ILE A 12 -77.08 25.07 -16.60
C ILE A 12 -76.10 24.31 -17.56
N ILE A 13 -75.05 24.90 -18.16
CA ILE A 13 -73.60 24.62 -17.95
C ILE A 13 -72.74 25.49 -18.91
N HIS A 14 -71.88 26.30 -18.28
CA HIS A 14 -70.58 26.87 -18.69
C HIS A 14 -70.43 27.72 -19.96
N PHE A 15 -70.39 29.04 -19.72
CA PHE A 15 -69.43 29.93 -20.37
C PHE A 15 -68.00 29.41 -20.12
N ILE A 16 -67.27 29.04 -21.18
CA ILE A 16 -65.82 29.23 -21.22
C ILE A 16 -65.50 29.95 -22.53
N LEU A 17 -64.88 31.10 -22.35
CA LEU A 17 -64.23 31.93 -23.35
C LEU A 17 -63.37 31.06 -24.27
N SER A 18 -63.56 31.18 -25.58
CA SER A 18 -62.51 30.84 -26.54
C SER A 18 -61.37 31.85 -26.36
N ASN A 19 -60.54 31.65 -25.33
CA ASN A 19 -59.19 32.17 -25.33
C ASN A 19 -58.47 31.46 -26.48
N SER A 20 -58.17 32.20 -27.55
CA SER A 20 -57.08 31.83 -28.44
C SER A 20 -55.85 31.59 -27.57
N SER A 21 -55.46 30.34 -27.40
CA SER A 21 -54.24 29.98 -26.69
C SER A 21 -53.07 30.51 -27.51
N PHE A 22 -52.49 31.62 -27.06
CA PHE A 22 -51.16 32.07 -27.46
C PHE A 22 -50.18 30.89 -27.34
N ALA A 23 -49.25 30.75 -28.29
CA ALA A 23 -48.28 29.65 -28.38
C ALA A 23 -47.67 29.31 -27.01
N ARG A 24 -47.63 28.01 -26.67
CA ARG A 24 -47.37 27.48 -25.31
C ARG A 24 -46.08 26.67 -25.21
N PHE A 25 -45.24 26.69 -26.24
CA PHE A 25 -44.11 25.79 -26.40
C PHE A 25 -43.02 26.45 -27.25
N GLU A 26 -41.79 25.99 -27.05
CA GLU A 26 -40.66 26.30 -27.92
C GLU A 26 -40.29 25.11 -28.79
N LEU A 27 -40.50 23.89 -28.30
CA LEU A 27 -40.44 22.65 -29.08
C LEU A 27 -41.75 21.88 -28.92
N MET A 28 -42.43 21.60 -30.04
CA MET A 28 -43.62 20.76 -30.08
C MET A 28 -43.38 19.57 -31.00
N ILE A 29 -43.78 18.39 -30.53
CA ILE A 29 -43.87 17.19 -31.35
C ILE A 29 -45.34 16.79 -31.48
N SER A 30 -45.88 16.86 -32.70
CA SER A 30 -47.26 16.53 -33.02
C SER A 30 -47.36 15.17 -33.69
N ASN A 31 -48.31 14.35 -33.27
CA ASN A 31 -48.64 13.10 -33.93
C ASN A 31 -49.89 13.27 -34.79
N SER A 32 -49.73 13.41 -36.10
CA SER A 32 -50.82 13.50 -37.09
C SER A 32 -51.11 12.17 -37.80
N SER A 33 -50.62 11.05 -37.25
CA SER A 33 -50.86 9.70 -37.75
C SER A 33 -52.04 9.02 -37.04
N SER A 34 -52.43 7.83 -37.50
CA SER A 34 -53.34 6.92 -36.79
C SER A 34 -52.65 6.10 -35.69
N GLU A 35 -51.31 6.10 -35.64
CA GLU A 35 -50.52 5.23 -34.77
C GLU A 35 -50.15 5.92 -33.47
N LEU A 36 -49.90 5.13 -32.43
CA LEU A 36 -49.23 5.61 -31.22
C LEU A 36 -47.73 5.71 -31.50
N ILE A 37 -47.07 6.71 -30.92
CA ILE A 37 -45.61 6.83 -30.97
C ILE A 37 -45.05 7.13 -29.59
N TYR A 38 -43.82 6.69 -29.34
CA TYR A 38 -43.04 7.15 -28.18
C TYR A 38 -41.95 8.09 -28.67
N VAL A 39 -41.86 9.27 -28.05
CA VAL A 39 -40.86 10.28 -28.39
C VAL A 39 -39.98 10.56 -27.20
N ARG A 40 -38.67 10.63 -27.43
CA ARG A 40 -37.66 10.97 -26.42
C ARG A 40 -36.85 12.18 -26.89
N VAL A 41 -36.73 13.18 -26.02
CA VAL A 41 -35.92 14.38 -26.23
C VAL A 41 -34.87 14.45 -25.14
N PHE A 42 -33.58 14.56 -25.52
CA PHE A 42 -32.48 14.64 -24.57
C PHE A 42 -31.29 15.44 -25.12
N PRO A 43 -30.49 16.06 -24.25
CA PRO A 43 -29.32 16.83 -24.67
C PRO A 43 -28.20 15.93 -25.20
N ILE A 44 -27.53 16.37 -26.26
CA ILE A 44 -26.39 15.66 -26.91
C ILE A 44 -25.14 16.54 -27.00
N GLY A 45 -25.03 17.51 -26.10
CA GLY A 45 -23.91 18.43 -25.99
C GLY A 45 -24.07 19.36 -24.81
N ALA A 46 -23.35 20.49 -24.82
CA ALA A 46 -23.43 21.48 -23.76
C ALA A 46 -24.84 22.08 -23.65
N VAL A 47 -25.33 22.27 -22.43
CA VAL A 47 -26.65 22.82 -22.12
C VAL A 47 -26.53 23.95 -21.10
N PHE A 48 -27.16 25.08 -21.39
CA PHE A 48 -27.24 26.25 -20.53
C PHE A 48 -28.68 26.51 -20.13
N ASN A 49 -28.87 26.92 -18.87
CA ASN A 49 -30.18 27.29 -18.33
C ASN A 49 -30.61 28.69 -18.80
N GLY A 50 -31.79 29.14 -18.37
CA GLY A 50 -32.39 30.42 -18.74
C GLY A 50 -31.54 31.66 -18.43
N LEU A 51 -30.52 31.57 -17.56
CA LEU A 51 -29.54 32.63 -17.29
C LEU A 51 -28.25 32.49 -18.10
N HIS A 52 -28.25 31.63 -19.12
CA HIS A 52 -27.06 31.29 -19.88
C HIS A 52 -25.94 30.68 -19.03
N LYS A 53 -26.26 30.02 -17.92
CA LYS A 53 -25.30 29.31 -17.07
C LYS A 53 -25.28 27.83 -17.41
N TYR A 54 -24.10 27.22 -17.44
CA TYR A 54 -23.96 25.79 -17.66
C TYR A 54 -24.47 25.00 -16.43
N SER A 55 -25.74 24.62 -16.46
CA SER A 55 -26.48 24.03 -15.34
C SER A 55 -27.67 23.25 -15.87
N LEU A 56 -27.91 22.02 -15.40
CA LEU A 56 -29.12 21.27 -15.75
C LEU A 56 -30.34 21.68 -14.91
N LYS A 57 -30.16 22.53 -13.88
CA LYS A 57 -31.27 23.10 -13.12
C LYS A 57 -31.93 24.21 -13.92
N CYS A 58 -33.25 24.13 -14.05
CA CYS A 58 -34.07 25.21 -14.62
C CYS A 58 -33.89 26.50 -13.82
N GLU A 59 -33.72 27.62 -14.52
CA GLU A 59 -33.92 28.94 -13.93
C GLU A 59 -35.42 29.18 -13.69
N ASN A 60 -36.25 28.91 -14.69
CA ASN A 60 -37.69 29.17 -14.67
C ASN A 60 -38.47 27.85 -14.61
N GLY A 61 -38.03 26.94 -13.73
CA GLY A 61 -38.68 25.63 -13.54
C GLY A 61 -40.07 25.73 -12.90
N THR A 62 -40.88 24.70 -13.09
CA THR A 62 -42.23 24.58 -12.53
C THR A 62 -42.31 23.39 -11.56
N THR A 63 -43.49 23.12 -11.01
CA THR A 63 -43.76 21.87 -10.28
C THR A 63 -43.74 20.64 -11.18
N ILE A 64 -43.90 20.81 -12.50
CA ILE A 64 -43.97 19.71 -13.49
C ILE A 64 -42.56 19.32 -13.96
N TYR A 65 -41.64 20.28 -14.05
CA TYR A 65 -40.23 20.06 -14.40
C TYR A 65 -39.32 21.07 -13.67
N THR A 66 -38.19 20.60 -13.18
CA THR A 66 -37.20 21.44 -12.47
C THR A 66 -35.83 21.44 -13.13
N LYS A 67 -35.69 20.75 -14.28
CA LYS A 67 -34.42 20.51 -14.96
C LYS A 67 -34.58 20.57 -16.49
N ILE A 68 -33.51 20.94 -17.19
CA ILE A 68 -33.46 21.17 -18.66
C ILE A 68 -32.91 19.99 -19.47
N TYR A 69 -33.40 18.78 -19.19
CA TYR A 69 -32.95 17.54 -19.85
C TYR A 69 -33.83 17.10 -21.03
N GLY A 70 -34.81 17.91 -21.45
CA GLY A 70 -35.88 17.48 -22.33
C GLY A 70 -36.88 16.59 -21.60
N GLY A 71 -37.41 15.57 -22.28
CA GLY A 71 -38.41 14.68 -21.71
C GLY A 71 -38.82 13.58 -22.67
N ALA A 72 -39.70 12.69 -22.22
CA ALA A 72 -40.23 11.63 -23.06
C ALA A 72 -41.73 11.44 -22.83
N LYS A 73 -42.47 11.12 -23.91
CA LYS A 73 -43.92 11.02 -23.86
C LYS A 73 -44.42 10.01 -24.90
N ILE A 74 -45.41 9.21 -24.52
CA ILE A 74 -46.26 8.48 -25.48
C ILE A 74 -47.25 9.49 -26.05
N ILE A 75 -47.22 9.71 -27.36
CA ILE A 75 -48.06 10.68 -28.06
C ILE A 75 -49.20 9.93 -28.75
N LEU A 76 -50.44 10.23 -28.34
CA LEU A 76 -51.65 9.66 -28.94
C LEU A 76 -51.89 10.26 -30.34
N PRO A 77 -52.63 9.57 -31.22
CA PRO A 77 -53.09 10.13 -32.49
C PRO A 77 -53.77 11.50 -32.29
N ASN A 78 -53.35 12.49 -33.10
CA ASN A 78 -53.82 13.88 -33.08
C ASN A 78 -53.59 14.62 -31.75
N THR A 79 -52.49 14.32 -31.07
CA THR A 79 -52.06 15.02 -29.84
C THR A 79 -50.60 15.46 -29.90
N ASP A 80 -50.21 16.31 -28.94
CA ASP A 80 -48.92 16.97 -28.91
C ASP A 80 -48.08 16.66 -27.66
N PHE A 81 -46.76 16.69 -27.84
CA PHE A 81 -45.76 16.78 -26.79
C PHE A 81 -45.10 18.17 -26.82
N GLU A 82 -45.58 19.03 -25.94
CA GLU A 82 -45.11 20.41 -25.79
C GLU A 82 -44.00 20.50 -24.73
N ILE A 83 -42.89 21.12 -25.11
CA ILE A 83 -41.69 21.30 -24.30
C ILE A 83 -41.34 22.79 -24.29
N ASN A 84 -41.13 23.34 -23.10
CA ASN A 84 -40.83 24.76 -22.93
C ASN A 84 -39.33 25.02 -22.89
N HIS A 85 -38.90 26.22 -23.26
CA HIS A 85 -37.55 26.69 -23.00
C HIS A 85 -37.47 27.33 -21.61
N ASP A 86 -36.38 27.06 -20.91
CA ASP A 86 -36.11 27.52 -19.55
C ASP A 86 -35.83 29.03 -19.43
N TYR A 87 -35.79 29.73 -20.57
CA TYR A 87 -35.76 31.19 -20.59
C TYR A 87 -37.16 31.78 -20.30
N ASP A 88 -38.21 31.06 -20.66
CA ASP A 88 -39.58 31.55 -20.59
C ASP A 88 -40.21 31.26 -19.22
N ASN A 89 -40.70 32.32 -18.56
CA ASN A 89 -41.26 32.25 -17.21
C ASN A 89 -42.76 31.87 -17.18
N THR A 90 -43.37 31.64 -18.35
CA THR A 90 -44.77 31.23 -18.51
C THR A 90 -44.84 29.93 -19.29
N THR A 91 -45.41 28.88 -18.70
CA THR A 91 -45.18 27.50 -19.16
C THR A 91 -46.46 26.75 -19.51
N GLY A 92 -47.58 27.47 -19.67
CA GLY A 92 -48.97 27.02 -19.52
C GLY A 92 -49.39 25.69 -20.18
N GLY A 93 -48.98 24.55 -19.62
CA GLY A 93 -49.37 23.19 -20.03
C GLY A 93 -48.21 22.26 -20.43
N THR A 94 -46.97 22.75 -20.48
CA THR A 94 -45.79 21.97 -20.91
C THR A 94 -45.36 20.90 -19.91
N SER A 95 -44.82 19.78 -20.42
CA SER A 95 -44.48 18.60 -19.61
C SER A 95 -42.98 18.44 -19.32
N ALA A 96 -42.14 19.25 -19.95
CA ALA A 96 -40.68 19.16 -19.88
C ALA A 96 -40.04 20.51 -20.25
N ALA A 97 -38.74 20.65 -19.96
CA ALA A 97 -37.96 21.82 -20.35
C ALA A 97 -36.69 21.48 -21.12
N ILE A 98 -36.35 22.39 -22.03
CA ILE A 98 -35.05 22.51 -22.69
C ILE A 98 -34.42 23.85 -22.30
N GLY A 99 -33.12 23.99 -22.51
CA GLY A 99 -32.40 25.24 -22.41
C GLY A 99 -31.61 25.49 -23.69
N PHE A 100 -30.62 26.38 -23.60
CA PHE A 100 -29.78 26.67 -24.74
C PHE A 100 -28.80 25.51 -24.93
N GLY A 101 -28.93 24.79 -26.03
CA GLY A 101 -28.14 23.58 -26.25
C GLY A 101 -28.60 22.83 -27.48
N LYS A 102 -27.89 21.75 -27.79
CA LYS A 102 -28.27 20.81 -28.85
C LYS A 102 -28.94 19.59 -28.23
N TYR A 103 -30.11 19.24 -28.75
CA TYR A 103 -30.92 18.12 -28.30
C TYR A 103 -31.17 17.16 -29.44
N LYS A 104 -31.26 15.88 -29.12
CA LYS A 104 -31.73 14.84 -30.03
C LYS A 104 -33.19 14.50 -29.71
N VAL A 105 -33.98 14.34 -30.75
CA VAL A 105 -35.37 13.88 -30.73
C VAL A 105 -35.44 12.54 -31.44
N GLU A 106 -35.80 11.49 -30.71
CA GLU A 106 -35.91 10.12 -31.22
C GLU A 106 -37.36 9.66 -31.20
N PHE A 107 -37.78 8.98 -32.27
CA PHE A 107 -39.14 8.49 -32.48
C PHE A 107 -39.12 6.97 -32.54
N TYR A 108 -39.97 6.35 -31.73
CA TYR A 108 -40.02 4.92 -31.55
C TYR A 108 -41.41 4.37 -31.84
N GLU A 109 -41.43 3.18 -32.41
CA GLU A 109 -42.64 2.38 -32.49
C GLU A 109 -42.99 1.89 -31.09
N ILE A 110 -44.29 1.89 -30.79
CA ILE A 110 -44.84 1.41 -29.54
C ILE A 110 -45.97 0.44 -29.85
N SER A 111 -46.00 -0.67 -29.12
CA SER A 111 -47.12 -1.60 -29.16
C SER A 111 -47.72 -1.77 -27.78
N ILE A 112 -49.05 -1.72 -27.72
CA ILE A 112 -49.83 -1.91 -26.50
C ILE A 112 -50.59 -3.22 -26.64
N GLN A 113 -50.25 -4.22 -25.82
CA GLN A 113 -50.97 -5.49 -25.72
C GLN A 113 -51.55 -5.64 -24.32
N GLY A 114 -52.85 -5.38 -24.17
CA GLY A 114 -53.50 -5.35 -22.86
C GLY A 114 -52.97 -4.20 -22.00
N ASN A 115 -52.40 -4.52 -20.83
CA ASN A 115 -51.75 -3.54 -19.95
C ASN A 115 -50.25 -3.38 -20.24
N ASP A 116 -49.68 -4.21 -21.11
CA ASP A 116 -48.25 -4.18 -21.40
C ASP A 116 -47.97 -3.19 -22.53
N THR A 117 -47.08 -2.25 -22.25
CA THR A 117 -46.57 -1.28 -23.22
C THR A 117 -45.13 -1.65 -23.55
N SER A 118 -44.85 -1.93 -24.84
CA SER A 118 -43.49 -2.21 -25.31
C SER A 118 -43.06 -1.14 -26.31
N ILE A 119 -41.85 -0.62 -26.10
CA ILE A 119 -41.21 0.38 -26.97
C ILE A 119 -40.10 -0.35 -27.73
N SER A 120 -40.02 -0.11 -29.04
CA SER A 120 -38.97 -0.66 -29.91
C SER A 120 -37.57 -0.34 -29.39
N LEU A 121 -36.62 -1.26 -29.60
CA LEU A 121 -35.23 -1.12 -29.14
C LEU A 121 -34.48 0.02 -29.84
N ASN A 122 -34.78 0.28 -31.11
CA ASN A 122 -34.14 1.31 -31.92
C ASN A 122 -35.21 2.31 -32.39
N PRO A 123 -34.89 3.63 -32.44
CA PRO A 123 -35.80 4.59 -33.03
C PRO A 123 -35.93 4.34 -34.53
N PHE A 124 -37.14 4.50 -35.08
CA PHE A 124 -37.36 4.39 -36.52
C PHE A 124 -36.95 5.69 -37.24
N ASP A 125 -36.98 6.84 -36.55
CA ASP A 125 -36.48 8.10 -37.08
C ASP A 125 -35.97 9.02 -35.94
N PHE A 126 -35.08 9.97 -36.26
CA PHE A 126 -34.50 10.91 -35.29
C PHE A 126 -34.05 12.22 -35.93
N CYS A 127 -34.12 13.34 -35.22
CA CYS A 127 -33.48 14.59 -35.65
C CYS A 127 -32.83 15.32 -34.48
N ASP A 128 -31.90 16.21 -34.78
CA ASP A 128 -31.27 17.07 -33.80
C ASP A 128 -31.89 18.48 -33.89
N VAL A 129 -32.21 19.07 -32.75
CA VAL A 129 -32.67 20.46 -32.64
C VAL A 129 -31.63 21.28 -31.87
N ASP A 130 -31.25 22.44 -32.42
CA ASP A 130 -30.20 23.29 -31.86
C ASP A 130 -30.77 24.64 -31.42
N TYR A 131 -30.90 24.81 -30.10
CA TYR A 131 -31.31 26.03 -29.39
C TYR A 131 -30.11 26.82 -28.87
N SER A 132 -28.87 26.44 -29.18
CA SER A 132 -27.68 27.13 -28.69
C SER A 132 -27.40 28.42 -29.46
N ASP A 133 -28.30 29.40 -29.39
CA ASP A 133 -28.07 30.75 -29.90
C ASP A 133 -28.31 31.75 -28.78
N PHE A 134 -27.29 32.53 -28.46
CA PHE A 134 -27.36 33.54 -27.40
C PHE A 134 -28.38 34.64 -27.71
N ASP A 135 -28.63 34.95 -28.97
CA ASP A 135 -29.58 35.99 -29.35
C ASP A 135 -31.05 35.55 -29.19
N TYR A 136 -31.30 34.30 -28.78
CA TYR A 136 -32.65 33.81 -28.43
C TYR A 136 -33.12 34.38 -27.08
N PRO A 137 -34.40 34.78 -26.92
CA PRO A 137 -35.49 34.80 -27.92
C PRO A 137 -35.62 36.13 -28.68
N ASN A 138 -34.71 37.08 -28.44
CA ASN A 138 -34.90 38.50 -28.78
C ASN A 138 -34.44 38.89 -30.19
N TYR A 139 -33.83 37.97 -30.94
CA TYR A 139 -33.44 38.22 -32.33
C TYR A 139 -34.66 38.32 -33.25
N GLY A 140 -34.73 39.42 -34.02
CA GLY A 140 -35.51 39.46 -35.25
C GLY A 140 -37.00 39.82 -35.14
N TRP A 141 -37.48 40.43 -34.04
CA TRP A 141 -38.77 41.12 -34.11
C TRP A 141 -38.61 42.41 -34.91
N ASN A 142 -38.79 42.31 -36.23
CA ASN A 142 -38.80 43.45 -37.12
C ASN A 142 -40.24 43.67 -37.62
N PRO A 143 -40.92 44.75 -37.23
CA PRO A 143 -42.29 45.03 -37.68
C PRO A 143 -42.40 45.23 -39.21
N ILE A 144 -41.28 45.35 -39.93
CA ILE A 144 -41.20 45.60 -41.38
C ILE A 144 -40.26 44.58 -42.08
N GLY A 145 -39.81 43.51 -41.41
CA GLY A 145 -38.79 42.58 -41.92
C GLY A 145 -39.15 41.09 -41.82
N VAL A 146 -38.18 40.22 -42.13
CA VAL A 146 -38.34 38.76 -42.02
C VAL A 146 -38.23 38.36 -40.55
N ASN A 147 -39.32 37.86 -39.98
CA ASN A 147 -39.31 37.23 -38.65
C ASN A 147 -38.85 35.78 -38.80
N PHE A 148 -37.82 35.38 -38.06
CA PHE A 148 -37.42 33.98 -37.96
C PHE A 148 -38.36 33.28 -36.98
N SER A 149 -38.88 32.10 -37.34
CA SER A 149 -39.65 31.27 -36.41
C SER A 149 -38.69 30.68 -35.40
N ARG A 150 -38.98 30.89 -34.11
CA ARG A 150 -38.18 30.45 -32.97
C ARG A 150 -38.72 29.16 -32.33
N ASP A 151 -39.99 28.89 -32.57
CA ASP A 151 -40.68 27.70 -32.10
C ASP A 151 -40.49 26.60 -33.15
N ILE A 152 -40.01 25.43 -32.74
CA ILE A 152 -39.80 24.28 -33.61
C ILE A 152 -40.99 23.34 -33.44
N VAL A 153 -41.64 23.00 -34.55
CA VAL A 153 -42.71 21.99 -34.60
C VAL A 153 -42.25 20.83 -35.45
N LEU A 154 -42.25 19.64 -34.87
CA LEU A 154 -42.01 18.37 -35.54
C LEU A 154 -43.34 17.64 -35.68
N THR A 155 -43.70 17.20 -36.88
CA THR A 155 -44.96 16.49 -37.11
C THR A 155 -44.70 15.12 -37.71
N TYR A 156 -45.27 14.09 -37.09
CA TYR A 156 -45.24 12.71 -37.56
C TYR A 156 -46.55 12.35 -38.27
N PHE A 157 -46.47 11.83 -39.50
CA PHE A 157 -47.63 11.44 -40.31
C PHE A 157 -47.70 9.92 -40.54
N ASN A 158 -46.57 9.28 -40.86
CA ASN A 158 -46.42 7.84 -41.06
C ASN A 158 -44.93 7.44 -41.00
N GLN A 159 -44.65 6.14 -40.99
CA GLN A 159 -43.33 5.52 -40.73
C GLN A 159 -42.15 6.02 -41.59
N ASP A 160 -42.38 6.81 -42.65
CA ASP A 160 -41.35 7.17 -43.63
C ASP A 160 -40.87 8.63 -43.57
N SER A 161 -41.47 9.53 -42.77
CA SER A 161 -40.92 10.88 -42.60
C SER A 161 -41.52 11.71 -41.47
N ILE A 162 -40.68 12.21 -40.56
CA ILE A 162 -40.97 13.41 -39.77
C ILE A 162 -40.81 14.64 -40.68
N ILE A 163 -41.73 15.60 -40.57
CA ILE A 163 -41.60 16.92 -41.18
C ILE A 163 -41.38 17.98 -40.10
N TYR A 164 -40.80 19.12 -40.48
CA TYR A 164 -40.59 20.24 -39.57
C TYR A 164 -41.12 21.57 -40.14
N ASN A 165 -41.78 22.34 -39.27
CA ASN A 165 -42.32 23.69 -39.46
C ASN A 165 -43.35 23.91 -40.61
N PHE A 166 -44.62 24.06 -40.21
CA PHE A 166 -45.86 24.51 -40.86
C PHE A 166 -46.30 24.10 -42.29
N ASN A 167 -45.49 23.54 -43.21
CA ASN A 167 -45.97 23.24 -44.59
C ASN A 167 -45.23 22.07 -45.27
N ASP A 168 -45.42 20.83 -44.80
CA ASP A 168 -45.02 19.59 -45.53
C ASP A 168 -43.54 19.47 -45.94
N ASN A 169 -42.64 20.16 -45.23
CA ASN A 169 -41.24 20.13 -45.59
C ASN A 169 -40.44 19.04 -44.88
N LYS A 170 -39.61 18.32 -45.65
CA LYS A 170 -38.70 17.30 -45.12
C LYS A 170 -37.65 17.92 -44.19
N VAL A 171 -37.36 17.22 -43.08
CA VAL A 171 -36.19 17.49 -42.23
C VAL A 171 -34.92 17.60 -43.10
N PRO A 172 -33.98 18.51 -42.82
CA PRO A 172 -32.78 18.68 -43.64
C PRO A 172 -31.98 17.37 -43.76
N GLU A 173 -31.22 17.20 -44.84
CA GLU A 173 -30.44 15.96 -45.07
C GLU A 173 -29.47 15.64 -43.93
N ASN A 174 -28.90 16.66 -43.28
CA ASN A 174 -28.02 16.50 -42.11
C ASN A 174 -28.77 16.26 -40.80
N ARG A 175 -30.10 16.16 -40.83
CA ARG A 175 -31.02 15.98 -39.69
C ARG A 175 -30.89 17.03 -38.59
N LEU A 176 -30.24 18.16 -38.85
CA LEU A 176 -30.03 19.24 -37.89
C LEU A 176 -30.97 20.40 -38.19
N ILE A 177 -31.86 20.68 -37.24
CA ILE A 177 -32.79 21.81 -37.27
C ILE A 177 -32.28 22.86 -36.29
N GLN A 178 -31.85 24.00 -36.81
CA GLN A 178 -31.41 25.12 -35.97
C GLN A 178 -32.60 26.05 -35.74
N ILE A 179 -32.68 26.66 -34.56
CA ILE A 179 -33.79 27.52 -34.14
C ILE A 179 -34.08 28.70 -35.09
N TRP A 180 -33.11 29.13 -35.90
CA TRP A 180 -33.29 30.20 -36.89
C TRP A 180 -33.21 29.73 -38.35
N ASP A 181 -33.29 28.42 -38.60
CA ASP A 181 -33.18 27.87 -39.94
C ASP A 181 -34.52 27.86 -40.66
N GLN A 182 -34.67 28.76 -41.64
CA GLN A 182 -35.84 28.84 -42.52
C GLN A 182 -35.50 28.40 -43.96
N ARG A 183 -34.35 27.77 -44.20
CA ARG A 183 -33.88 27.34 -45.55
C ARG A 183 -34.91 26.49 -46.29
N VAL A 184 -35.78 25.87 -45.54
CA VAL A 184 -36.81 24.99 -46.01
C VAL A 184 -38.10 25.71 -46.44
N LYS A 185 -38.34 26.94 -45.95
CA LYS A 185 -39.36 27.86 -46.48
C LYS A 185 -38.80 28.79 -47.56
N ASN A 186 -37.51 29.12 -47.48
CA ASN A 186 -36.78 29.94 -48.44
C ASN A 186 -35.29 29.61 -48.32
N SER A 187 -34.66 29.12 -49.40
CA SER A 187 -33.29 28.61 -49.43
C SER A 187 -32.19 29.58 -48.97
N ILE A 188 -32.51 30.87 -48.82
CA ILE A 188 -31.57 31.94 -48.48
C ILE A 188 -31.79 32.45 -47.04
N LEU A 189 -32.88 32.08 -46.37
CA LEU A 189 -33.21 32.57 -45.03
C LEU A 189 -32.64 31.64 -43.94
N PHE A 190 -31.42 31.93 -43.49
CA PHE A 190 -30.81 31.32 -42.31
C PHE A 190 -29.97 32.33 -41.54
N LYS A 191 -29.79 32.07 -40.24
CA LYS A 191 -28.85 32.81 -39.39
C LYS A 191 -27.79 31.87 -38.86
N SER A 192 -26.52 32.28 -38.94
CA SER A 192 -25.44 31.67 -38.18
C SER A 192 -25.65 31.93 -36.69
N GLN A 193 -25.69 30.87 -35.88
CA GLN A 193 -25.99 31.03 -34.47
C GLN A 193 -24.86 31.75 -33.71
N ASN A 194 -25.22 32.73 -32.88
CA ASN A 194 -24.28 33.41 -32.01
C ASN A 194 -24.01 32.55 -30.77
N LYS A 195 -22.77 32.07 -30.61
CA LYS A 195 -22.39 31.23 -29.47
C LYS A 195 -21.71 32.00 -28.33
N ASP A 196 -21.42 33.29 -28.47
CA ASP A 196 -20.46 34.01 -27.59
C ASP A 196 -21.13 35.07 -26.70
N GLY A 197 -22.28 34.73 -26.12
CA GLY A 197 -22.86 35.47 -24.99
C GLY A 197 -23.22 34.60 -23.79
N PHE A 198 -22.95 33.29 -23.82
CA PHE A 198 -23.21 32.44 -22.65
C PHE A 198 -22.19 32.67 -21.53
N VAL A 199 -22.64 32.60 -20.28
CA VAL A 199 -21.84 32.91 -19.10
C VAL A 199 -21.08 31.67 -18.63
N SER A 200 -19.94 31.41 -19.26
CA SER A 200 -18.92 30.44 -18.82
C SER A 200 -17.56 30.80 -19.41
N ASP A 201 -16.46 30.41 -18.76
CA ASP A 201 -15.09 30.64 -19.24
C ASP A 201 -14.98 30.27 -20.74
N ASN A 202 -14.36 31.13 -21.56
CA ASN A 202 -14.34 31.09 -23.03
C ASN A 202 -13.82 29.77 -23.65
N SER A 203 -13.40 28.82 -22.82
CA SER A 203 -12.88 27.50 -23.16
C SER A 203 -13.95 26.44 -23.46
N TYR A 204 -15.24 26.66 -23.18
CA TYR A 204 -16.31 25.68 -23.48
C TYR A 204 -16.71 25.60 -24.96
N LEU A 205 -16.37 26.61 -25.78
CA LEU A 205 -16.63 26.62 -27.23
C LEU A 205 -15.92 25.47 -27.97
N TYR A 206 -14.96 24.82 -27.32
CA TYR A 206 -14.11 23.79 -27.90
C TYR A 206 -14.53 22.36 -27.54
N TRP A 207 -15.48 22.14 -26.62
CA TRP A 207 -15.87 20.77 -26.18
C TRP A 207 -17.35 20.66 -25.77
N PRO A 208 -18.23 20.00 -26.55
CA PRO A 208 -19.54 19.60 -26.05
C PRO A 208 -19.36 18.44 -25.05
N ILE A 209 -19.60 18.67 -23.76
CA ILE A 209 -19.79 17.56 -22.82
C ILE A 209 -21.15 16.94 -23.15
N ASN A 210 -21.17 15.70 -23.61
CA ASN A 210 -22.42 14.98 -23.81
C ASN A 210 -23.00 14.60 -22.43
N ALA A 211 -24.10 15.25 -22.06
CA ALA A 211 -24.79 15.03 -20.79
C ALA A 211 -25.35 13.59 -20.64
N VAL A 212 -25.63 12.90 -21.74
CA VAL A 212 -26.05 11.49 -21.70
C VAL A 212 -24.87 10.56 -21.48
N ASP A 213 -23.79 10.70 -22.25
CA ASP A 213 -22.60 9.83 -22.14
C ASP A 213 -21.89 10.00 -20.78
N SER A 214 -22.02 11.19 -20.17
CA SER A 214 -21.49 11.49 -18.83
C SER A 214 -22.37 11.00 -17.69
N GLY A 215 -23.50 10.32 -17.97
CA GLY A 215 -24.43 9.80 -16.95
C GLY A 215 -25.20 10.87 -16.18
N ALA A 216 -25.05 12.14 -16.55
CA ALA A 216 -25.63 13.29 -15.86
C ALA A 216 -27.16 13.24 -15.79
N VAL A 217 -27.81 12.69 -16.82
CA VAL A 217 -29.28 12.59 -16.94
C VAL A 217 -29.88 11.62 -15.91
N ASN A 218 -29.13 10.60 -15.48
CA ASN A 218 -29.62 9.55 -14.57
C ASN A 218 -29.10 9.72 -13.12
N HIS A 219 -28.33 10.78 -12.84
CA HIS A 219 -27.72 11.00 -11.53
C HIS A 219 -28.73 11.50 -10.49
N ILE A 220 -28.60 11.07 -9.22
CA ILE A 220 -29.51 11.46 -8.13
C ILE A 220 -29.50 12.98 -7.89
N ASN A 221 -28.35 13.62 -8.09
CA ASN A 221 -28.14 15.06 -8.04
C ASN A 221 -27.52 15.58 -9.34
N PRO A 222 -28.31 16.00 -10.34
CA PRO A 222 -27.81 16.45 -11.63
C PRO A 222 -27.11 17.81 -11.65
N ASN A 223 -26.44 18.21 -10.57
CA ASN A 223 -25.49 19.33 -10.57
C ASN A 223 -24.16 18.91 -9.94
N GLU A 224 -24.04 17.68 -9.43
CA GLU A 224 -22.88 17.17 -8.67
C GLU A 224 -21.87 16.42 -9.56
N PHE A 225 -21.75 16.84 -10.82
CA PHE A 225 -20.81 16.21 -11.77
C PHE A 225 -19.51 16.99 -11.98
N PHE A 226 -19.18 17.93 -11.08
CA PHE A 226 -17.95 18.71 -11.19
C PHE A 226 -16.90 18.27 -10.17
N VAL A 227 -15.85 17.66 -10.67
CA VAL A 227 -14.52 17.74 -10.05
C VAL A 227 -14.13 19.23 -10.07
N ASN A 228 -13.77 19.79 -8.91
CA ASN A 228 -13.32 21.18 -8.71
C ASN A 228 -11.96 21.44 -9.41
N VAL A 229 -11.95 21.40 -10.74
CA VAL A 229 -10.80 21.54 -11.62
C VAL A 229 -10.67 22.99 -12.08
N LEU A 230 -9.48 23.57 -11.90
CA LEU A 230 -9.07 24.77 -12.62
C LEU A 230 -8.00 24.38 -13.65
N LEU A 231 -8.30 24.60 -14.93
CA LEU A 231 -7.32 24.48 -16.00
C LEU A 231 -6.69 25.86 -16.21
N LYS A 232 -5.37 25.97 -16.09
CA LYS A 232 -4.65 27.22 -16.32
C LYS A 232 -3.39 26.95 -17.12
N ASP A 233 -3.21 27.66 -18.24
CA ASP A 233 -1.95 27.74 -18.99
C ASP A 233 -1.24 26.37 -19.18
N ASN A 234 -1.99 25.32 -19.57
CA ASN A 234 -1.56 23.92 -19.77
C ASN A 234 -1.43 23.01 -18.51
N GLY A 235 -2.02 23.36 -17.37
CA GLY A 235 -2.00 22.56 -16.14
C GLY A 235 -3.37 22.29 -15.49
N LEU A 236 -3.42 21.29 -14.60
CA LEU A 236 -4.58 20.90 -13.81
C LEU A 236 -4.33 21.23 -12.32
N ILE A 237 -5.12 22.15 -11.75
CA ILE A 237 -5.05 22.54 -10.34
C ILE A 237 -6.31 22.07 -9.62
N LEU A 238 -6.12 21.30 -8.56
CA LEU A 238 -7.17 20.93 -7.62
C LEU A 238 -7.17 21.92 -6.44
N LYS A 239 -8.29 22.60 -6.21
CA LYS A 239 -8.39 23.71 -5.23
C LYS A 239 -8.25 23.23 -3.77
N THR A 240 -7.84 24.15 -2.89
CA THR A 240 -7.53 23.92 -1.46
C THR A 240 -8.69 23.36 -0.65
N ASN A 241 -8.39 22.60 0.41
CA ASN A 241 -9.36 22.07 1.39
C ASN A 241 -10.45 21.20 0.75
N GLN A 242 -10.08 20.32 -0.17
CA GLN A 242 -11.02 19.42 -0.86
C GLN A 242 -10.50 17.98 -0.80
N SER A 243 -11.41 17.02 -0.68
CA SER A 243 -11.12 15.60 -0.89
C SER A 243 -11.79 15.15 -2.18
N ILE A 244 -11.03 14.55 -3.09
CA ILE A 244 -11.55 13.98 -4.33
C ILE A 244 -11.54 12.47 -4.20
N PHE A 245 -12.72 11.87 -4.37
CA PHE A 245 -12.89 10.42 -4.29
C PHE A 245 -13.05 9.85 -5.71
N LEU A 246 -12.15 8.96 -6.07
CA LEU A 246 -12.16 8.22 -7.33
C LEU A 246 -12.45 6.75 -7.01
N LYS A 247 -13.72 6.37 -7.14
CA LYS A 247 -14.18 5.00 -6.91
C LYS A 247 -14.24 4.23 -8.21
N SER A 248 -13.57 3.09 -8.28
CA SER A 248 -13.51 2.23 -9.47
C SER A 248 -13.21 3.02 -10.75
N SER A 249 -12.31 4.00 -10.64
CA SER A 249 -11.98 4.98 -11.68
C SER A 249 -10.47 5.04 -11.86
N ILE A 250 -10.02 5.33 -13.09
CA ILE A 250 -8.60 5.50 -13.41
C ILE A 250 -8.33 6.98 -13.64
N LEU A 251 -7.39 7.54 -12.88
CA LEU A 251 -6.78 8.83 -13.19
C LEU A 251 -5.39 8.60 -13.76
N THR A 252 -5.21 8.97 -15.03
CA THR A 252 -3.89 8.95 -15.68
C THR A 252 -3.41 10.38 -15.91
N ILE A 253 -2.29 10.78 -15.28
CA ILE A 253 -1.62 12.05 -15.59
C ILE A 253 -0.67 11.83 -16.77
N LYS A 254 -1.06 12.36 -17.94
CA LYS A 254 -0.29 12.27 -19.19
C LYS A 254 0.76 13.38 -19.31
N ASP A 255 1.62 13.23 -20.30
CA ASP A 255 2.75 14.09 -20.58
C ASP A 255 2.37 15.58 -20.72
N SER A 256 3.29 16.46 -20.30
CA SER A 256 3.19 17.93 -20.40
C SER A 256 2.15 18.63 -19.51
N ILE A 257 1.45 17.90 -18.63
CA ILE A 257 0.49 18.50 -17.70
C ILE A 257 1.19 18.86 -16.39
N ASN A 258 1.19 20.15 -16.04
CA ASN A 258 1.53 20.59 -14.69
C ASN A 258 0.36 20.27 -13.75
N PHE A 259 0.52 19.24 -12.91
CA PHE A 259 -0.51 18.83 -11.95
C PHE A 259 -0.20 19.39 -10.56
N THR A 260 -1.15 20.10 -9.96
CA THR A 260 -0.99 20.69 -8.62
C THR A 260 -2.13 20.28 -7.70
N LEU A 261 -1.78 19.66 -6.56
CA LEU A 261 -2.67 19.53 -5.42
C LEU A 261 -2.43 20.72 -4.50
N SER A 262 -3.46 21.55 -4.28
CA SER A 262 -3.33 22.69 -3.37
C SER A 262 -3.24 22.25 -1.90
N SER A 263 -2.96 23.19 -0.99
CA SER A 263 -2.84 22.89 0.44
C SER A 263 -4.12 22.24 1.00
N SER A 264 -3.92 21.27 1.89
CA SER A 264 -4.97 20.49 2.56
C SER A 264 -5.94 19.80 1.59
N THR A 265 -5.50 19.51 0.38
CA THR A 265 -6.26 18.74 -0.62
C THR A 265 -5.84 17.28 -0.61
N SER A 266 -6.81 16.36 -0.74
CA SER A 266 -6.54 14.93 -0.84
C SER A 266 -7.14 14.30 -2.10
N LEU A 267 -6.44 13.31 -2.61
CA LEU A 267 -6.85 12.49 -3.75
C LEU A 267 -6.94 11.04 -3.28
N ILE A 268 -8.16 10.49 -3.24
CA ILE A 268 -8.47 9.22 -2.61
C ILE A 268 -9.00 8.25 -3.66
N PHE A 269 -8.28 7.15 -3.85
CA PHE A 269 -8.60 6.07 -4.77
C PHE A 269 -9.11 4.86 -4.02
N GLU A 270 -10.23 4.29 -4.46
CA GLU A 270 -10.87 3.13 -3.84
C GLU A 270 -11.35 2.17 -4.93
N SER A 271 -11.01 0.89 -4.83
CA SER A 271 -11.37 -0.08 -5.88
C SER A 271 -11.70 -1.44 -5.30
N GLY A 272 -12.99 -1.68 -5.04
CA GLY A 272 -13.47 -2.97 -4.52
C GLY A 272 -13.19 -4.19 -5.42
N SER A 273 -12.60 -4.01 -6.60
CA SER A 273 -12.02 -5.05 -7.44
C SER A 273 -10.69 -4.56 -8.01
N HIS A 274 -9.66 -5.41 -8.03
CA HIS A 274 -8.25 -5.10 -8.29
C HIS A 274 -8.00 -4.27 -9.57
N PHE A 275 -8.06 -2.94 -9.49
CA PHE A 275 -7.86 -2.05 -10.64
C PHE A 275 -6.73 -1.05 -10.38
N ARG A 276 -5.99 -0.73 -11.45
CA ARG A 276 -5.13 0.46 -11.49
C ARG A 276 -6.01 1.69 -11.41
N THR A 277 -5.77 2.52 -10.41
CA THR A 277 -6.63 3.68 -10.11
C THR A 277 -5.90 4.99 -10.27
N PHE A 278 -4.60 5.00 -10.01
CA PHE A 278 -3.75 6.15 -10.25
C PHE A 278 -2.55 5.75 -11.09
N GLU A 279 -2.40 6.41 -12.22
CA GLU A 279 -1.29 6.20 -13.14
C GLU A 279 -0.62 7.53 -13.48
N THR A 280 0.71 7.52 -13.52
CA THR A 280 1.46 8.64 -14.10
C THR A 280 2.20 8.11 -15.33
N GLY A 281 1.99 8.81 -16.46
CA GLY A 281 2.79 8.63 -17.67
C GLY A 281 4.11 9.38 -17.55
N THR A 282 4.46 10.19 -18.54
CA THR A 282 5.64 11.07 -18.50
C THR A 282 5.27 12.54 -18.19
N PRO A 283 4.71 12.92 -17.02
CA PRO A 283 4.77 14.31 -16.56
C PRO A 283 5.98 14.53 -15.63
N LYS A 284 6.73 15.62 -15.88
CA LYS A 284 8.01 15.89 -15.20
C LYS A 284 7.91 16.48 -13.79
N THR A 285 6.74 16.89 -13.29
CA THR A 285 6.57 17.36 -11.89
C THR A 285 5.09 17.40 -11.47
N ILE A 286 4.77 16.88 -10.28
CA ILE A 286 3.53 17.10 -9.52
C ILE A 286 3.85 18.03 -8.34
N THR A 287 3.14 19.14 -8.25
CA THR A 287 3.30 20.12 -7.16
C THR A 287 2.31 19.83 -6.03
N MET A 288 2.82 19.67 -4.82
CA MET A 288 2.07 19.33 -3.62
C MET A 288 1.99 20.53 -2.68
N GLY A 289 0.78 20.90 -2.28
CA GLY A 289 0.53 21.93 -1.28
C GLY A 289 0.75 21.42 0.14
N GLU A 290 0.85 22.34 1.10
CA GLU A 290 1.03 22.00 2.51
C GLU A 290 -0.10 21.07 2.99
N ASN A 291 0.23 20.03 3.76
CA ASN A 291 -0.75 19.06 4.29
C ASN A 291 -1.55 18.26 3.24
N SER A 292 -1.27 18.41 1.94
CA SER A 292 -1.89 17.59 0.89
C SER A 292 -1.40 16.14 0.92
N TYR A 293 -2.19 15.21 0.39
CA TYR A 293 -1.81 13.80 0.28
C TYR A 293 -2.55 13.05 -0.82
N ILE A 294 -2.01 11.89 -1.18
CA ILE A 294 -2.65 10.91 -2.04
C ILE A 294 -2.93 9.66 -1.21
N GLU A 295 -4.08 9.02 -1.40
CA GLU A 295 -4.48 7.81 -0.69
C GLU A 295 -4.99 6.77 -1.67
N GLY A 296 -4.42 5.57 -1.66
CA GLY A 296 -4.97 4.39 -2.31
C GLY A 296 -5.49 3.43 -1.23
N LYS A 297 -6.71 2.92 -1.37
CA LYS A 297 -7.26 1.97 -0.42
C LYS A 297 -8.17 0.91 -1.01
N ALA A 298 -8.41 -0.15 -0.25
CA ALA A 298 -9.42 -1.18 -0.49
C ALA A 298 -9.37 -1.68 -1.94
N GLY A 299 -8.30 -2.39 -2.30
CA GLY A 299 -8.06 -3.00 -3.62
C GLY A 299 -7.54 -2.04 -4.71
N ALA A 300 -7.40 -0.75 -4.41
CA ALA A 300 -6.74 0.19 -5.33
C ALA A 300 -5.30 -0.23 -5.64
N SER A 301 -4.84 0.09 -6.86
CA SER A 301 -3.45 -0.07 -7.29
C SER A 301 -2.89 1.28 -7.79
N ILE A 302 -1.70 1.65 -7.32
CA ILE A 302 -1.01 2.89 -7.68
C ILE A 302 0.21 2.58 -8.56
N ASN A 303 0.28 3.19 -9.74
CA ASN A 303 1.37 2.98 -10.70
C ASN A 303 2.03 4.32 -11.08
N LEU A 304 3.17 4.60 -10.45
CA LEU A 304 3.95 5.81 -10.64
C LEU A 304 5.23 5.52 -11.40
N ASN A 305 5.50 6.29 -12.44
CA ASN A 305 6.73 6.18 -13.20
C ASN A 305 7.28 7.58 -13.55
N ASN A 306 8.59 7.78 -13.44
CA ASN A 306 9.29 8.99 -13.89
C ASN A 306 8.68 10.31 -13.37
N THR A 307 8.13 10.33 -12.17
CA THR A 307 7.39 11.48 -11.62
C THR A 307 8.13 12.16 -10.48
N VAL A 308 8.20 13.50 -10.51
CA VAL A 308 8.77 14.30 -9.41
C VAL A 308 7.67 14.91 -8.56
N PHE A 309 7.54 14.49 -7.30
CA PHE A 309 6.66 15.11 -6.31
C PHE A 309 7.45 16.13 -5.49
N GLN A 310 7.03 17.39 -5.56
CA GLN A 310 7.70 18.46 -4.83
C GLN A 310 6.70 19.49 -4.32
N THR A 311 7.11 20.24 -3.30
CA THR A 311 6.39 21.42 -2.83
C THR A 311 6.89 22.68 -3.56
N THR A 312 6.14 23.77 -3.47
CA THR A 312 6.53 25.05 -4.11
C THR A 312 7.80 25.66 -3.50
N ASN A 313 8.15 25.29 -2.27
CA ASN A 313 9.40 25.66 -1.61
C ASN A 313 9.75 24.65 -0.49
N SER A 314 11.01 24.64 -0.04
CA SER A 314 11.54 23.68 0.93
C SER A 314 11.00 23.80 2.36
N SER A 315 10.30 24.89 2.70
CA SER A 315 9.70 25.05 4.04
C SER A 315 8.33 24.39 4.16
N VAL A 316 7.68 24.11 3.02
CA VAL A 316 6.37 23.46 2.97
C VAL A 316 6.55 21.94 2.94
N LYS A 317 5.78 21.24 3.77
CA LYS A 317 5.69 19.77 3.76
C LYS A 317 4.31 19.27 3.38
N TRP A 318 4.28 18.20 2.62
CA TRP A 318 3.08 17.43 2.30
C TRP A 318 3.12 16.06 2.99
N LYS A 319 1.97 15.41 3.09
CA LYS A 319 1.77 14.20 3.92
C LYS A 319 2.01 12.88 3.17
N GLY A 320 2.56 12.95 1.96
CA GLY A 320 2.94 11.78 1.17
C GLY A 320 1.79 11.02 0.53
N ILE A 321 2.07 9.76 0.22
CA ILE A 321 1.17 8.76 -0.34
C ILE A 321 0.86 7.74 0.75
N LYS A 322 -0.43 7.55 1.03
CA LYS A 322 -0.95 6.57 1.99
C LYS A 322 -1.57 5.40 1.23
N LEU A 323 -1.21 4.18 1.58
CA LEU A 323 -1.68 2.98 0.91
C LEU A 323 -2.23 2.03 1.97
N THR A 324 -3.51 1.69 1.90
CA THR A 324 -4.15 0.79 2.87
C THR A 324 -4.86 -0.35 2.15
N ASP A 325 -4.42 -1.59 2.31
CA ASP A 325 -5.05 -2.75 1.66
C ASP A 325 -5.13 -2.56 0.14
N THR A 326 -3.98 -2.21 -0.44
CA THR A 326 -3.79 -1.98 -1.87
C THR A 326 -3.30 -3.26 -2.53
N TYR A 327 -3.53 -3.43 -3.83
CA TYR A 327 -3.17 -4.66 -4.53
C TYR A 327 -1.76 -4.61 -5.15
N LEU A 328 -1.61 -4.13 -6.38
CA LEU A 328 -0.31 -4.07 -7.07
C LEU A 328 0.17 -2.62 -7.15
N ASP A 329 1.14 -2.25 -6.31
CA ASP A 329 1.72 -0.91 -6.35
C ASP A 329 3.09 -0.92 -7.03
N THR A 330 3.30 0.01 -7.95
CA THR A 330 4.57 0.19 -8.65
C THR A 330 4.97 1.66 -8.57
N ILE A 331 6.13 1.95 -8.01
CA ILE A 331 6.70 3.29 -7.89
C ILE A 331 8.11 3.23 -8.45
N SER A 332 8.29 3.71 -9.68
CA SER A 332 9.54 3.56 -10.42
C SER A 332 10.10 4.91 -10.85
N ASN A 333 11.41 5.12 -10.70
CA ASN A 333 12.12 6.32 -11.16
C ASN A 333 11.49 7.64 -10.68
N CYS A 334 10.85 7.63 -9.50
CA CYS A 334 10.18 8.81 -8.96
C CYS A 334 11.13 9.61 -8.08
N THR A 335 10.87 10.90 -7.90
CA THR A 335 11.61 11.73 -6.94
C THR A 335 10.63 12.39 -5.99
N PHE A 336 10.83 12.20 -4.70
CA PHE A 336 9.99 12.75 -3.65
C PHE A 336 10.80 13.73 -2.81
N LYS A 337 10.26 14.93 -2.63
CA LYS A 337 10.90 16.01 -1.87
C LYS A 337 9.99 16.55 -0.79
N ASN A 338 10.58 16.90 0.35
CA ASN A 338 9.95 17.67 1.43
C ASN A 338 8.64 17.04 1.94
N THR A 339 8.67 15.78 2.33
CA THR A 339 7.51 15.06 2.91
C THR A 339 7.69 14.90 4.42
N ASP A 340 6.60 14.73 5.17
CA ASP A 340 6.69 14.16 6.53
C ASP A 340 6.99 12.66 6.49
N THR A 341 6.11 11.90 5.85
CA THR A 341 6.29 10.49 5.48
C THR A 341 5.88 10.37 4.03
N CYS A 342 6.78 9.91 3.17
CA CYS A 342 6.59 9.94 1.74
C CYS A 342 5.68 8.82 1.26
N ILE A 343 5.95 7.60 1.71
CA ILE A 343 5.13 6.42 1.45
C ILE A 343 4.81 5.82 2.81
N ASN A 344 3.52 5.66 3.09
CA ASN A 344 3.03 4.94 4.26
C ASN A 344 2.06 3.86 3.80
N LEU A 345 2.53 2.62 3.75
CA LEU A 345 1.76 1.46 3.31
C LEU A 345 1.43 0.59 4.52
N TYR A 346 0.18 0.18 4.64
CA TYR A 346 -0.31 -0.73 5.67
C TYR A 346 -1.30 -1.73 5.08
N ASN A 347 -1.13 -3.02 5.38
CA ASN A 347 -2.14 -4.03 5.06
C ASN A 347 -2.73 -4.62 6.35
N SER A 348 -4.06 -4.69 6.39
CA SER A 348 -4.82 -5.37 7.44
C SER A 348 -5.24 -6.78 7.05
N ASP A 349 -5.14 -7.15 5.76
CA ASP A 349 -5.54 -8.44 5.21
C ASP A 349 -4.37 -9.23 4.58
N LYS A 350 -4.41 -10.57 4.72
CA LYS A 350 -3.31 -11.48 4.33
C LYS A 350 -3.06 -11.48 2.82
N CYS A 351 -4.11 -11.28 2.02
CA CYS A 351 -4.01 -11.20 0.58
C CYS A 351 -3.26 -9.94 0.13
N PHE A 352 -3.62 -8.76 0.65
CA PHE A 352 -2.93 -7.52 0.31
C PHE A 352 -1.49 -7.48 0.85
N ALA A 353 -1.23 -8.15 1.98
CA ALA A 353 0.12 -8.34 2.49
C ALA A 353 1.01 -9.16 1.53
N ARG A 354 0.44 -10.17 0.85
CA ARG A 354 1.13 -11.00 -0.15
C ARG A 354 1.14 -10.37 -1.56
N ALA A 355 0.30 -9.38 -1.80
CA ALA A 355 0.25 -8.67 -3.07
C ALA A 355 1.55 -7.88 -3.29
N LYS A 356 2.10 -7.99 -4.50
CA LYS A 356 3.44 -7.50 -4.83
C LYS A 356 3.52 -5.98 -4.77
N LYS A 357 4.57 -5.47 -4.10
CA LYS A 357 4.92 -4.03 -4.05
C LYS A 357 6.27 -3.80 -4.72
N ILE A 358 6.36 -2.81 -5.60
CA ILE A 358 7.60 -2.52 -6.33
C ILE A 358 7.94 -1.04 -6.13
N ILE A 359 9.08 -0.77 -5.52
CA ILE A 359 9.68 0.56 -5.39
C ILE A 359 11.08 0.47 -6.00
N THR A 360 11.34 1.18 -7.09
CA THR A 360 12.64 1.08 -7.77
C THR A 360 13.13 2.39 -8.37
N GLY A 361 14.45 2.58 -8.44
CA GLY A 361 15.10 3.70 -9.13
C GLY A 361 14.72 5.09 -8.58
N SER A 362 14.09 5.16 -7.42
CA SER A 362 13.44 6.35 -6.88
C SER A 362 14.34 7.10 -5.91
N LYS A 363 14.07 8.38 -5.71
CA LYS A 363 14.83 9.28 -4.82
C LYS A 363 13.93 9.84 -3.73
N PHE A 364 14.31 9.63 -2.48
CA PHE A 364 13.62 10.12 -1.29
C PHE A 364 14.49 11.18 -0.61
N GLU A 365 14.26 12.46 -0.93
CA GLU A 365 15.04 13.60 -0.44
C GLU A 365 14.34 14.27 0.76
N ASN A 366 14.90 14.10 1.96
CA ASN A 366 14.29 14.46 3.25
C ASN A 366 12.90 13.82 3.42
N SER A 367 12.83 12.53 3.10
CA SER A 367 11.62 11.74 2.98
C SER A 367 11.84 10.36 3.59
N VAL A 368 10.81 9.80 4.22
CA VAL A 368 10.86 8.46 4.84
C VAL A 368 9.82 7.53 4.22
N VAL A 369 10.14 6.24 4.13
CA VAL A 369 9.27 5.17 3.63
C VAL A 369 8.95 4.21 4.77
N LYS A 370 7.65 3.95 4.97
CA LYS A 370 7.14 3.02 5.98
C LYS A 370 6.22 2.02 5.32
N LEU A 371 6.55 0.74 5.46
CA LEU A 371 5.76 -0.38 4.96
C LEU A 371 5.38 -1.26 6.15
N SER A 372 4.10 -1.58 6.29
CA SER A 372 3.59 -2.38 7.39
C SER A 372 2.76 -3.55 6.89
N ASN A 373 3.03 -4.76 7.39
CA ASN A 373 2.43 -6.02 6.94
C ASN A 373 2.57 -6.20 5.41
N VAL A 374 3.82 -6.14 4.94
CA VAL A 374 4.16 -6.38 3.54
C VAL A 374 5.05 -7.61 3.50
N PHE A 375 4.61 -8.63 2.77
CA PHE A 375 5.29 -9.92 2.65
C PHE A 375 5.89 -10.13 1.26
N ASN A 376 5.50 -9.33 0.27
CA ASN A 376 6.04 -9.40 -1.09
C ASN A 376 6.41 -8.00 -1.60
N ALA A 377 7.70 -7.65 -1.55
CA ALA A 377 8.18 -6.36 -2.01
C ALA A 377 9.59 -6.40 -2.61
N LEU A 378 9.77 -5.61 -3.66
CA LEU A 378 11.05 -5.23 -4.22
C LEU A 378 11.30 -3.75 -3.93
N ILE A 379 12.37 -3.45 -3.20
CA ILE A 379 12.89 -2.10 -2.96
C ILE A 379 14.30 -2.06 -3.54
N SER A 380 14.49 -1.48 -4.72
CA SER A 380 15.79 -1.58 -5.39
C SER A 380 16.25 -0.37 -6.18
N ASN A 381 17.56 -0.13 -6.14
CA ASN A 381 18.23 0.98 -6.82
C ASN A 381 17.65 2.36 -6.41
N ASP A 382 17.09 2.47 -5.21
CA ASP A 382 16.57 3.72 -4.65
C ASP A 382 17.66 4.48 -3.89
N SER A 383 17.47 5.80 -3.77
CA SER A 383 18.32 6.67 -2.95
C SER A 383 17.51 7.31 -1.83
N PHE A 384 17.88 7.04 -0.59
CA PHE A 384 17.30 7.62 0.62
C PHE A 384 18.30 8.59 1.23
N TYR A 385 17.90 9.85 1.35
CA TYR A 385 18.76 10.90 1.91
C TYR A 385 17.97 11.78 2.88
N THR A 386 18.55 12.07 4.04
CA THR A 386 18.03 13.11 4.94
C THR A 386 19.16 13.87 5.61
N ASN A 387 18.94 15.17 5.86
CA ASN A 387 19.78 15.96 6.75
C ASN A 387 19.28 15.94 8.22
N ASN A 388 18.19 15.23 8.51
CA ASN A 388 17.59 15.13 9.84
C ASN A 388 18.07 13.87 10.58
N ASN A 389 18.89 14.07 11.61
CA ASN A 389 19.49 12.99 12.40
C ASN A 389 18.52 12.26 13.35
N SER A 390 17.21 12.53 13.29
CA SER A 390 16.18 11.84 14.08
C SER A 390 15.25 10.93 13.27
N GLN A 391 15.43 10.84 11.95
CA GLN A 391 14.54 10.10 11.06
C GLN A 391 15.01 8.67 10.77
N TYR A 392 14.03 7.79 10.51
CA TYR A 392 14.27 6.42 10.07
C TYR A 392 13.95 6.38 8.57
N LEU A 393 14.94 6.09 7.72
CA LEU A 393 14.78 6.30 6.28
C LEU A 393 13.84 5.27 5.65
N LEU A 394 14.16 3.99 5.83
CA LEU A 394 13.30 2.87 5.44
C LEU A 394 12.87 2.11 6.70
N THR A 395 11.56 1.92 6.86
CA THR A 395 10.98 1.07 7.89
C THR A 395 10.08 0.01 7.26
N VAL A 396 10.35 -1.26 7.56
CA VAL A 396 9.45 -2.37 7.23
C VAL A 396 9.05 -3.07 8.53
N SER A 397 7.75 -3.05 8.84
CA SER A 397 7.19 -3.56 10.09
C SER A 397 6.13 -4.62 9.85
N ASN A 398 6.36 -5.87 10.24
CA ASN A 398 5.37 -6.94 10.11
C ASN A 398 4.86 -7.32 11.51
N SER A 399 3.63 -6.93 11.79
CA SER A 399 3.17 -6.65 13.16
C SER A 399 2.02 -7.52 13.66
N VAL A 400 1.83 -8.70 13.04
CA VAL A 400 0.96 -9.85 13.41
C VAL A 400 0.06 -10.26 12.24
N HIS A 401 -0.24 -11.57 12.12
CA HIS A 401 -1.03 -12.23 11.07
C HIS A 401 -2.21 -11.35 10.65
N PRO A 402 -2.18 -10.75 9.43
CA PRO A 402 -3.29 -9.97 8.92
C PRO A 402 -4.56 -10.83 8.86
N ASN A 403 -5.75 -10.24 9.05
CA ASN A 403 -7.00 -10.98 9.08
C ASN A 403 -7.25 -11.71 7.74
N ASP A 404 -7.87 -12.89 7.78
CA ASP A 404 -8.26 -13.70 6.60
C ASP A 404 -9.49 -13.13 5.85
N TYR A 405 -9.85 -11.86 6.03
CA TYR A 405 -11.12 -11.29 5.58
C TYR A 405 -11.08 -10.76 4.14
N GLY A 406 -10.81 -11.64 3.18
CA GLY A 406 -10.78 -11.30 1.76
C GLY A 406 -11.60 -12.24 0.88
N ILE A 407 -12.86 -11.90 0.60
CA ILE A 407 -13.66 -12.53 -0.49
C ILE A 407 -12.95 -12.43 -1.85
N PHE A 408 -11.98 -11.53 -1.98
CA PHE A 408 -11.33 -11.16 -3.24
C PHE A 408 -10.20 -12.11 -3.69
N CYS A 409 -9.77 -13.07 -2.87
CA CYS A 409 -8.49 -13.78 -3.08
C CYS A 409 -8.62 -15.30 -3.22
N ALA A 410 -9.80 -15.78 -3.62
CA ALA A 410 -10.12 -17.19 -3.73
C ALA A 410 -9.52 -17.92 -4.96
N GLU A 411 -8.72 -17.27 -5.82
CA GLU A 411 -8.37 -17.84 -7.14
C GLU A 411 -6.89 -18.14 -7.43
N GLU A 412 -5.94 -17.86 -6.52
CA GLU A 412 -4.54 -18.31 -6.72
C GLU A 412 -3.95 -18.91 -5.43
N GLU A 413 -4.47 -20.07 -5.02
CA GLU A 413 -3.69 -21.01 -4.19
C GLU A 413 -2.58 -21.62 -5.06
N ASP A 414 -1.53 -20.86 -5.35
CA ASP A 414 -0.42 -21.36 -6.16
C ASP A 414 0.94 -21.04 -5.54
N SER A 415 1.65 -22.10 -5.13
CA SER A 415 3.10 -22.35 -5.01
C SER A 415 4.11 -21.25 -4.60
N ASN A 416 3.67 -20.04 -4.27
CA ASN A 416 4.53 -18.91 -3.94
C ASN A 416 4.99 -18.97 -2.48
N PRO A 417 6.25 -18.60 -2.20
CA PRO A 417 6.73 -18.52 -0.82
C PRO A 417 5.90 -17.49 -0.05
N ALA A 418 5.64 -17.76 1.23
CA ALA A 418 4.89 -16.86 2.10
C ALA A 418 5.50 -15.45 2.16
N PHE A 419 6.81 -15.33 1.89
CA PHE A 419 7.57 -14.09 1.88
C PHE A 419 8.51 -14.00 0.67
N ASN A 420 8.56 -12.82 0.06
CA ASN A 420 9.55 -12.42 -0.93
C ASN A 420 9.89 -10.92 -0.75
N LEU A 421 10.83 -10.62 0.15
CA LEU A 421 11.20 -9.25 0.52
C LEU A 421 12.65 -8.96 0.16
N ASN A 422 12.82 -8.29 -0.97
CA ASN A 422 14.12 -7.97 -1.57
C ASN A 422 14.43 -6.48 -1.39
N ILE A 423 15.54 -6.17 -0.72
CA ILE A 423 16.07 -4.81 -0.55
C ILE A 423 17.46 -4.77 -1.18
N ALA A 424 17.57 -4.29 -2.42
CA ALA A 424 18.77 -4.49 -3.23
C ALA A 424 19.32 -3.23 -3.91
N GLY A 425 20.63 -3.00 -3.83
CA GLY A 425 21.29 -1.94 -4.59
C GLY A 425 20.90 -0.51 -4.20
N ASN A 426 20.33 -0.30 -3.02
CA ASN A 426 19.89 1.03 -2.57
C ASN A 426 21.05 1.82 -1.95
N TYR A 427 20.89 3.14 -1.92
CA TYR A 427 21.81 4.08 -1.27
C TYR A 427 21.12 4.77 -0.09
N PHE A 428 21.70 4.69 1.10
CA PHE A 428 21.19 5.33 2.32
C PHE A 428 22.21 6.31 2.88
N SER A 429 21.81 7.56 3.14
CA SER A 429 22.70 8.57 3.72
C SER A 429 21.96 9.48 4.71
N GLY A 430 22.58 9.68 5.88
CA GLY A 430 22.00 10.41 7.03
C GLY A 430 21.00 9.62 7.87
N GLY A 431 20.24 10.31 8.72
CA GLY A 431 19.20 9.73 9.58
C GLY A 431 19.69 9.20 10.94
N ALA A 432 18.75 8.90 11.84
CA ALA A 432 19.00 8.17 13.09
C ALA A 432 19.17 6.67 12.84
N VAL A 433 18.37 6.12 11.93
CA VAL A 433 18.44 4.73 11.48
C VAL A 433 18.23 4.71 9.97
N GLN A 434 19.16 4.11 9.23
CA GLN A 434 19.06 4.06 7.77
C GLN A 434 18.07 2.98 7.33
N MET A 435 18.10 1.81 7.97
CA MET A 435 17.14 0.74 7.74
C MET A 435 16.66 0.15 9.07
N TYR A 436 15.35 0.18 9.29
CA TYR A 436 14.68 -0.39 10.46
C TYR A 436 13.73 -1.50 10.01
N LEU A 437 14.09 -2.75 10.28
CA LEU A 437 13.25 -3.91 9.97
C LEU A 437 12.77 -4.50 11.29
N ASN A 438 11.46 -4.62 11.44
CA ASN A 438 10.85 -4.98 12.71
C ASN A 438 9.71 -5.96 12.53
N CYS A 439 9.74 -7.08 13.24
CA CYS A 439 8.63 -8.01 13.30
C CYS A 439 8.16 -8.21 14.73
N LEU A 440 6.86 -8.44 14.91
CA LEU A 440 6.22 -8.60 16.21
C LEU A 440 5.39 -9.88 16.26
N ALA A 441 5.23 -10.37 17.49
CA ALA A 441 4.43 -11.45 18.07
C ALA A 441 4.07 -12.71 17.25
N SER A 442 3.81 -12.66 15.94
CA SER A 442 3.54 -13.83 15.09
C SER A 442 4.52 -14.00 13.92
N GLU A 443 5.38 -13.05 13.60
CA GLU A 443 6.25 -13.19 12.41
C GLU A 443 7.73 -13.16 12.75
N GLN A 444 8.49 -14.08 12.14
CA GLN A 444 9.91 -13.91 11.86
C GLN A 444 10.06 -13.75 10.35
N THR A 445 10.28 -12.54 9.86
CA THR A 445 10.21 -12.26 8.42
C THR A 445 11.58 -12.43 7.77
N PRO A 446 11.71 -13.26 6.72
CA PRO A 446 12.95 -13.36 5.95
C PRO A 446 13.10 -12.18 4.98
N PHE A 447 14.28 -11.56 4.97
CA PHE A 447 14.68 -10.52 4.03
C PHE A 447 15.93 -10.93 3.24
N PHE A 448 15.99 -10.50 1.98
CA PHE A 448 17.20 -10.55 1.16
C PHE A 448 17.73 -9.12 0.97
N ILE A 449 18.78 -8.78 1.73
CA ILE A 449 19.37 -7.44 1.80
C ILE A 449 20.73 -7.47 1.09
N PHE A 450 20.75 -7.00 -0.15
CA PHE A 450 21.85 -7.29 -1.07
C PHE A 450 22.44 -6.04 -1.72
N GLY A 451 23.75 -5.84 -1.62
CA GLY A 451 24.45 -4.83 -2.42
C GLY A 451 24.06 -3.38 -2.10
N ASN A 452 23.50 -3.09 -0.92
CA ASN A 452 23.15 -1.73 -0.54
C ASN A 452 24.38 -0.97 -0.04
N VAL A 453 24.34 0.35 -0.20
CA VAL A 453 25.36 1.27 0.28
C VAL A 453 24.78 2.11 1.41
N PHE A 454 25.42 2.05 2.57
CA PHE A 454 25.15 2.87 3.74
C PHE A 454 26.26 3.91 3.84
N GLU A 455 25.92 5.19 3.93
CA GLU A 455 26.88 6.28 4.10
C GLU A 455 26.63 7.09 5.39
N GLY A 456 27.66 7.22 6.24
CA GLY A 456 27.67 8.13 7.39
C GLY A 456 27.99 9.58 6.99
N THR A 457 27.45 10.58 7.71
CA THR A 457 27.52 12.01 7.34
C THR A 457 28.42 12.91 8.24
N GLY A 458 29.33 12.36 9.07
CA GLY A 458 30.35 13.17 9.76
C GLY A 458 29.96 13.87 11.07
N SER A 459 28.69 13.84 11.50
CA SER A 459 28.26 14.42 12.78
C SER A 459 27.29 13.48 13.51
N SER A 460 27.81 12.73 14.50
CA SER A 460 27.07 11.78 15.37
C SER A 460 25.93 11.04 14.65
N THR A 461 26.34 10.09 13.84
CA THR A 461 25.61 9.48 12.73
C THR A 461 24.92 8.20 13.15
N GLY A 462 23.72 7.98 12.60
CA GLY A 462 22.80 6.93 12.97
C GLY A 462 23.30 5.48 12.85
N ILE A 463 22.37 4.55 13.07
CA ILE A 463 22.59 3.11 12.93
C ILE A 463 22.30 2.72 11.47
N GLY A 464 23.16 1.90 10.86
CA GLY A 464 22.94 1.41 9.49
C GLY A 464 21.69 0.52 9.39
N LEU A 465 21.73 -0.62 10.07
CA LEU A 465 20.62 -1.56 10.18
C LEU A 465 20.25 -1.81 11.64
N VAL A 466 18.98 -1.70 11.97
CA VAL A 466 18.38 -2.29 13.16
C VAL A 466 17.37 -3.33 12.70
N ALA A 467 17.54 -4.55 13.20
CA ALA A 467 16.82 -5.73 12.75
C ALA A 467 16.21 -6.43 13.97
N ASN A 468 14.89 -6.42 14.08
CA ASN A 468 14.14 -7.09 15.15
C ASN A 468 13.27 -8.21 14.59
N LYS A 469 13.45 -9.44 15.09
CA LYS A 469 12.74 -10.66 14.65
C LYS A 469 12.75 -10.85 13.12
N ILE A 470 13.88 -10.61 12.49
CA ILE A 470 14.04 -10.90 11.05
C ILE A 470 14.94 -12.12 10.84
N SER A 471 14.88 -12.66 9.63
CA SER A 471 15.83 -13.65 9.16
C SER A 471 16.28 -13.41 7.73
N GLY A 472 17.08 -14.35 7.19
CA GLY A 472 17.53 -14.31 5.81
C GLY A 472 18.98 -13.85 5.67
N ASP A 473 19.24 -13.00 4.68
CA ASP A 473 20.59 -12.76 4.17
C ASP A 473 20.90 -11.25 4.12
N PHE A 474 22.04 -10.85 4.69
CA PHE A 474 22.61 -9.51 4.59
C PHE A 474 23.96 -9.62 3.90
N ARG A 475 24.00 -9.39 2.57
CA ARG A 475 25.17 -9.72 1.73
C ARG A 475 25.64 -8.60 0.83
N TYR A 476 26.95 -8.52 0.65
CA TYR A 476 27.61 -7.58 -0.28
C TYR A 476 27.27 -6.11 -0.02
N ASN A 477 26.82 -5.76 1.18
CA ASN A 477 26.53 -4.37 1.51
C ASN A 477 27.83 -3.62 1.79
N SER A 478 27.84 -2.31 1.58
CA SER A 478 28.99 -1.45 1.82
C SER A 478 28.66 -0.33 2.79
N PHE A 479 29.57 -0.06 3.72
CA PHE A 479 29.46 1.05 4.66
C PHE A 479 30.59 2.05 4.37
N LEU A 480 30.20 3.28 4.02
CA LEU A 480 31.08 4.37 3.65
C LEU A 480 31.21 5.36 4.82
N ASN A 481 32.40 5.98 4.91
CA ASN A 481 32.81 6.89 5.98
C ASN A 481 32.94 6.20 7.36
N ASP A 482 33.67 6.80 8.29
CA ASP A 482 34.02 6.18 9.59
C ASP A 482 33.03 6.54 10.71
N ASP A 483 32.00 7.31 10.36
CA ASP A 483 31.05 7.86 11.30
C ASP A 483 29.82 6.94 11.36
N TYR A 484 29.84 5.94 12.22
CA TYR A 484 28.66 5.17 12.63
C TYR A 484 28.68 4.94 14.13
N ILE A 485 27.54 5.05 14.81
CA ILE A 485 27.44 4.51 16.18
C ILE A 485 27.55 2.99 16.11
N THR A 486 26.71 2.37 15.28
CA THR A 486 26.65 0.92 15.05
C THR A 486 26.32 0.67 13.58
N ALA A 487 27.01 -0.26 12.92
CA ALA A 487 26.67 -0.63 11.55
C ALA A 487 25.41 -1.49 11.52
N VAL A 488 25.37 -2.53 12.36
CA VAL A 488 24.26 -3.49 12.42
C VAL A 488 23.93 -3.84 13.88
N ASN A 489 22.65 -3.76 14.23
CA ASN A 489 22.12 -4.20 15.52
C ASN A 489 21.02 -5.26 15.31
N LEU A 490 21.25 -6.46 15.85
CA LEU A 490 20.33 -7.60 15.75
C LEU A 490 19.63 -7.83 17.09
N LEU A 491 18.30 -7.87 17.04
CA LEU A 491 17.39 -8.12 18.15
C LEU A 491 16.50 -9.32 17.77
N GLN A 492 16.54 -10.40 18.55
CA GLN A 492 15.75 -11.61 18.28
C GLN A 492 15.82 -12.12 16.81
N SER A 493 16.93 -11.89 16.10
CA SER A 493 17.03 -12.10 14.64
C SER A 493 18.00 -13.21 14.28
N ASN A 494 17.80 -13.86 13.12
CA ASN A 494 18.64 -14.94 12.61
C ASN A 494 19.17 -14.60 11.21
N LEU A 495 20.35 -13.99 11.11
CA LEU A 495 20.86 -13.47 9.84
C LEU A 495 22.19 -14.12 9.41
N ASN A 496 22.27 -14.38 8.11
CA ASN A 496 23.52 -14.69 7.42
C ASN A 496 24.19 -13.39 6.97
N LEU A 497 25.44 -13.18 7.38
CA LEU A 497 26.24 -12.01 6.98
C LEU A 497 27.39 -12.46 6.08
N TYR A 498 27.38 -12.02 4.82
CA TYR A 498 28.38 -12.44 3.84
C TYR A 498 28.93 -11.27 3.02
N GLU A 499 30.25 -11.19 2.90
CA GLU A 499 30.96 -10.21 2.05
C GLU A 499 30.52 -8.75 2.27
N ASN A 500 30.10 -8.39 3.49
CA ASN A 500 29.82 -7.00 3.81
C ASN A 500 31.13 -6.24 3.97
N SER A 501 31.29 -5.20 3.16
CA SER A 501 32.52 -4.41 3.09
C SER A 501 32.44 -3.20 4.01
N SER A 502 33.56 -2.93 4.68
CA SER A 502 33.76 -1.72 5.46
C SER A 502 32.71 -1.48 6.55
N MET A 503 32.11 -2.52 7.13
CA MET A 503 31.22 -2.36 8.28
C MET A 503 31.99 -1.66 9.40
N LYS A 504 31.52 -0.49 9.81
CA LYS A 504 32.30 0.45 10.62
C LYS A 504 31.54 0.91 11.87
N SER A 505 32.28 1.21 12.92
CA SER A 505 31.80 1.97 14.07
C SER A 505 32.87 2.95 14.55
N GLY A 506 32.47 4.20 14.74
CA GLY A 506 33.29 5.28 15.24
C GLY A 506 33.29 5.40 16.77
N THR A 507 32.20 4.98 17.45
CA THR A 507 31.98 5.31 18.87
C THR A 507 31.37 4.20 19.75
N ASN A 508 30.88 3.08 19.20
CA ASN A 508 30.28 2.01 20.01
C ASN A 508 30.69 0.60 19.55
N THR A 509 29.88 -0.08 18.75
CA THR A 509 30.16 -1.46 18.33
C THR A 509 29.72 -1.62 16.89
N THR A 510 30.54 -2.26 16.05
CA THR A 510 30.22 -2.44 14.62
C THR A 510 29.01 -3.36 14.43
N LEU A 511 29.03 -4.56 15.01
CA LEU A 511 27.91 -5.49 15.00
C LEU A 511 27.51 -5.90 16.43
N ILE A 512 26.26 -5.61 16.79
CA ILE A 512 25.64 -6.01 18.05
C ILE A 512 24.70 -7.18 17.77
N VAL A 513 24.85 -8.26 18.53
CA VAL A 513 24.03 -9.48 18.43
C VAL A 513 23.40 -9.73 19.79
N ASN A 514 22.10 -9.46 19.91
CA ASN A 514 21.46 -9.31 21.21
C ASN A 514 20.07 -9.94 21.24
N SER A 515 19.55 -10.15 22.45
CA SER A 515 18.19 -10.61 22.70
C SER A 515 17.88 -11.93 22.00
N SER A 516 18.75 -12.94 22.17
CA SER A 516 18.61 -14.27 21.56
C SER A 516 18.79 -14.32 20.03
N SER A 517 19.53 -13.37 19.46
CA SER A 517 19.83 -13.35 18.02
C SER A 517 20.88 -14.39 17.63
N SER A 518 20.84 -14.86 16.39
CA SER A 518 21.85 -15.71 15.76
C SER A 518 22.49 -14.93 14.60
N ALA A 519 23.83 -14.79 14.59
CA ALA A 519 24.56 -14.15 13.50
C ALA A 519 25.57 -15.12 12.89
N ARG A 520 25.40 -15.45 11.60
CA ARG A 520 26.31 -16.33 10.89
C ARG A 520 27.29 -15.53 10.05
N LEU A 521 28.56 -15.56 10.45
CA LEU A 521 29.69 -14.95 9.77
C LEU A 521 30.67 -16.02 9.25
N ALA A 522 30.17 -17.22 8.95
CA ALA A 522 30.96 -18.37 8.52
C ALA A 522 30.22 -19.18 7.44
N PRO A 523 30.94 -19.94 6.61
CA PRO A 523 30.31 -20.93 5.74
C PRO A 523 29.68 -22.05 6.58
N LEU A 524 28.85 -22.89 5.96
CA LEU A 524 28.36 -24.12 6.57
C LEU A 524 28.91 -25.33 5.85
N TYR A 525 29.34 -26.33 6.60
CA TYR A 525 29.68 -27.63 6.06
C TYR A 525 28.44 -28.45 5.70
N SER A 526 28.43 -29.08 4.53
CA SER A 526 27.40 -30.05 4.11
C SER A 526 27.94 -30.97 3.02
N GLY A 527 27.79 -32.28 3.21
CA GLY A 527 28.10 -33.28 2.18
C GLY A 527 29.54 -33.25 1.65
N GLY A 528 30.52 -32.86 2.47
CA GLY A 528 31.93 -32.75 2.07
C GLY A 528 32.37 -31.36 1.60
N ASN A 529 31.46 -30.39 1.49
CA ASN A 529 31.74 -29.06 0.95
C ASN A 529 31.34 -27.95 1.92
N TYR A 530 31.94 -26.77 1.75
CA TYR A 530 31.52 -25.54 2.43
C TYR A 530 30.61 -24.70 1.53
N TYR A 531 29.47 -24.30 2.07
CA TYR A 531 28.50 -23.41 1.45
C TYR A 531 28.63 -22.04 2.11
N TRP A 532 29.03 -21.03 1.33
CA TRP A 532 29.34 -19.69 1.81
C TRP A 532 28.08 -18.83 2.03
N TYR A 533 27.22 -19.26 2.96
CA TYR A 533 26.07 -18.46 3.38
C TYR A 533 26.49 -17.22 4.18
N GLY A 534 27.59 -17.32 4.94
CA GLY A 534 28.20 -16.25 5.73
C GLY A 534 29.73 -16.27 5.61
N GLY A 535 30.39 -15.18 6.04
CA GLY A 535 31.85 -15.04 6.00
C GLY A 535 32.34 -13.84 5.17
N TYR A 536 33.66 -13.63 5.15
CA TYR A 536 34.35 -12.54 4.44
C TYR A 536 33.85 -11.14 4.77
N ASN A 537 33.30 -10.95 5.97
CA ASN A 537 32.87 -9.64 6.43
C ASN A 537 34.08 -8.81 6.88
N LYS A 538 34.07 -7.51 6.61
CA LYS A 538 35.10 -6.57 7.06
C LYS A 538 34.54 -5.67 8.14
N LEU A 539 34.86 -5.97 9.40
CA LEU A 539 34.44 -5.22 10.58
C LEU A 539 35.61 -4.35 11.05
N THR A 540 35.37 -3.05 11.13
CA THR A 540 36.36 -2.05 11.53
C THR A 540 35.79 -1.20 12.65
N SER A 541 36.57 -0.97 13.70
CA SER A 541 36.15 -0.12 14.82
C SER A 541 37.25 0.86 15.22
N THR A 542 36.89 2.14 15.32
CA THR A 542 37.82 3.22 15.70
C THR A 542 37.85 3.43 17.21
N ASN A 543 36.69 3.69 17.83
CA ASN A 543 36.54 3.77 19.30
C ASN A 543 35.40 2.86 19.76
N GLY A 544 35.52 1.58 19.46
CA GLY A 544 34.46 0.63 19.69
C GLY A 544 34.86 -0.83 19.54
N HIS A 545 33.97 -1.75 19.91
CA HIS A 545 34.16 -3.19 19.68
C HIS A 545 33.84 -3.56 18.22
N ASN A 546 34.43 -4.62 17.67
CA ASN A 546 33.94 -5.14 16.37
C ASN A 546 32.63 -5.90 16.58
N LEU A 547 32.61 -6.84 17.53
CA LEU A 547 31.47 -7.68 17.86
C LEU A 547 31.11 -7.57 19.34
N TYR A 548 29.82 -7.42 19.63
CA TYR A 548 29.29 -7.56 20.98
C TYR A 548 28.09 -8.51 20.99
N VAL A 549 28.21 -9.63 21.73
CA VAL A 549 27.21 -10.69 21.79
C VAL A 549 26.63 -10.79 23.20
N ILE A 550 25.31 -10.72 23.34
CA ILE A 550 24.65 -10.56 24.63
C ILE A 550 23.56 -11.62 24.82
N GLY A 551 23.44 -12.12 26.04
CA GLY A 551 22.33 -12.96 26.47
C GLY A 551 22.42 -14.38 25.94
N THR A 552 21.30 -14.89 25.41
CA THR A 552 21.20 -16.22 24.78
C THR A 552 21.55 -16.21 23.28
N SER A 553 22.22 -15.15 22.81
CA SER A 553 22.57 -14.98 21.41
C SER A 553 23.72 -15.88 20.97
N SER A 554 23.82 -16.16 19.67
CA SER A 554 24.81 -17.06 19.07
C SER A 554 25.55 -16.39 17.91
N ILE A 555 26.85 -16.68 17.78
CA ILE A 555 27.69 -16.25 16.67
C ILE A 555 28.42 -17.44 16.06
N PHE A 556 28.52 -17.45 14.73
CA PHE A 556 29.29 -18.47 13.99
C PHE A 556 30.39 -17.76 13.23
N LEU A 557 31.65 -17.98 13.62
CA LEU A 557 32.82 -17.29 13.07
C LEU A 557 33.89 -18.23 12.53
N ASP A 558 33.85 -19.51 12.89
CA ASP A 558 34.89 -20.46 12.53
C ASP A 558 35.00 -20.60 11.01
N LYS A 559 36.23 -20.62 10.50
CA LYS A 559 36.53 -20.74 9.06
C LYS A 559 35.93 -19.60 8.20
N GLY A 560 35.51 -18.50 8.83
CA GLY A 560 34.72 -17.47 8.17
C GLY A 560 35.49 -16.50 7.28
N GLY A 561 36.82 -16.45 7.35
CA GLY A 561 37.61 -15.52 6.53
C GLY A 561 37.31 -14.04 6.81
N ASN A 562 36.74 -13.70 7.97
CA ASN A 562 36.38 -12.33 8.31
C ASN A 562 37.62 -11.50 8.66
N CYS A 563 37.51 -10.18 8.50
CA CYS A 563 38.53 -9.23 8.90
C CYS A 563 38.03 -8.39 10.07
N LEU A 564 38.63 -8.57 11.24
CA LEU A 564 38.31 -7.83 12.45
C LEU A 564 39.45 -6.85 12.77
N THR A 565 39.18 -5.57 12.56
CA THR A 565 40.17 -4.49 12.67
C THR A 565 39.81 -3.51 13.78
N LEU A 566 40.75 -3.30 14.70
CA LEU A 566 40.67 -2.31 15.77
C LEU A 566 41.76 -1.25 15.57
N PHE A 567 41.38 0.03 15.65
CA PHE A 567 42.36 1.13 15.70
C PHE A 567 42.72 1.55 17.14
N ASN A 568 41.92 1.13 18.12
CA ASN A 568 42.13 1.45 19.53
C ASN A 568 42.15 0.16 20.36
N SER A 569 43.31 -0.13 20.97
CA SER A 569 43.56 -1.36 21.72
C SER A 569 42.80 -1.49 23.04
N ASN A 570 42.13 -0.44 23.51
CA ASN A 570 41.27 -0.51 24.70
C ASN A 570 40.01 -1.35 24.43
N TYR A 571 39.58 -1.44 23.18
CA TYR A 571 38.40 -2.19 22.77
C TYR A 571 38.74 -3.63 22.38
N LYS A 572 37.71 -4.40 22.04
CA LYS A 572 37.79 -5.84 21.80
C LYS A 572 37.31 -6.17 20.39
N HIS A 573 37.96 -7.14 19.75
CA HIS A 573 37.47 -7.72 18.51
C HIS A 573 36.15 -8.43 18.80
N ILE A 574 36.11 -9.19 19.90
CA ILE A 574 34.90 -9.84 20.38
C ILE A 574 34.73 -9.55 21.86
N LYS A 575 33.56 -9.03 22.21
CA LYS A 575 33.06 -8.95 23.58
C LYS A 575 31.82 -9.82 23.69
N THR A 576 31.68 -10.58 24.78
CA THR A 576 30.46 -11.32 25.06
C THR A 576 30.00 -11.15 26.50
N GLN A 577 28.69 -11.15 26.69
CA GLN A 577 28.04 -11.25 27.99
C GLN A 577 26.90 -12.28 27.87
N LEU A 578 27.29 -13.56 27.78
CA LEU A 578 26.35 -14.65 27.53
C LEU A 578 25.72 -15.17 28.83
N THR A 579 24.48 -15.62 28.72
CA THR A 579 23.74 -16.26 29.81
C THR A 579 23.21 -17.63 29.38
N GLY A 580 23.19 -18.60 30.31
CA GLY A 580 22.62 -19.92 30.08
C GLY A 580 23.63 -21.05 29.89
N SER A 581 23.26 -22.12 29.21
CA SER A 581 24.12 -23.30 29.02
C SER A 581 25.15 -23.03 27.91
N CYS A 582 26.20 -22.27 28.21
CA CYS A 582 27.31 -22.11 27.26
C CYS A 582 28.21 -23.34 27.31
N ASN A 583 28.65 -23.77 26.13
CA ASN A 583 29.71 -24.74 26.01
C ASN A 583 30.98 -24.16 26.66
N SER A 584 31.50 -24.83 27.68
CA SER A 584 32.79 -24.51 28.32
C SER A 584 33.99 -24.67 27.37
N HIS A 585 33.73 -25.15 26.15
CA HIS A 585 34.72 -25.48 25.13
C HIS A 585 35.32 -24.26 24.43
N GLY A 586 34.67 -23.09 24.43
CA GLY A 586 35.19 -21.88 23.79
C GLY A 586 34.41 -21.39 22.58
N ILE A 587 34.80 -20.25 22.00
CA ILE A 587 34.27 -19.75 20.72
C ILE A 587 35.26 -20.09 19.61
N SER A 588 34.85 -20.96 18.68
CA SER A 588 35.62 -21.31 17.49
C SER A 588 35.66 -20.16 16.49
N SER A 589 36.87 -19.80 16.06
CA SER A 589 37.13 -18.61 15.24
C SER A 589 38.39 -18.76 14.36
N SER A 590 38.75 -19.99 14.01
CA SER A 590 39.84 -20.29 13.10
C SER A 590 39.64 -19.58 11.75
N ASP A 591 40.74 -19.34 11.05
CA ASP A 591 40.76 -18.74 9.71
C ASP A 591 40.21 -17.31 9.56
N ASN A 592 40.13 -16.54 10.65
CA ASN A 592 39.84 -15.11 10.62
C ASN A 592 41.12 -14.25 10.70
N TYR A 593 41.06 -13.05 10.13
CA TYR A 593 42.10 -12.03 10.31
C TYR A 593 41.81 -11.15 11.53
N TRP A 594 42.83 -10.94 12.36
CA TRP A 594 42.80 -10.11 13.55
C TRP A 594 43.87 -9.03 13.46
N SER A 595 43.52 -7.78 13.70
CA SER A 595 44.47 -6.67 13.68
C SER A 595 45.50 -6.68 14.83
N SER A 596 45.33 -7.54 15.83
CA SER A 596 46.30 -7.78 16.90
C SER A 596 46.50 -9.27 17.16
N ILE A 597 47.67 -9.63 17.69
CA ILE A 597 47.99 -10.99 18.14
C ILE A 597 48.51 -10.94 19.59
N PRO A 598 47.93 -11.70 20.53
CA PRO A 598 46.65 -12.41 20.38
C PRO A 598 45.48 -11.44 20.08
N PRO A 599 44.35 -11.94 19.56
CA PRO A 599 43.17 -11.11 19.37
C PRO A 599 42.71 -10.52 20.70
N GLN A 600 42.49 -9.20 20.77
CA GLN A 600 41.83 -8.56 21.92
C GLN A 600 40.41 -9.10 22.07
N ASN A 601 40.09 -9.75 23.19
CA ASN A 601 38.77 -10.32 23.45
C ASN A 601 38.38 -10.21 24.93
N GLU A 602 37.08 -10.26 25.21
CA GLU A 602 36.48 -10.30 26.54
C GLU A 602 35.27 -11.23 26.44
N LEU A 603 35.48 -12.52 26.70
CA LEU A 603 34.47 -13.54 26.48
C LEU A 603 33.97 -14.06 27.82
N GLU A 604 32.75 -13.68 28.18
CA GLU A 604 32.10 -14.10 29.41
C GLU A 604 30.82 -14.90 29.11
N CYS A 605 30.61 -15.97 29.89
CA CYS A 605 29.35 -16.66 30.03
C CYS A 605 29.05 -17.00 31.49
N ASN A 606 27.86 -16.66 31.98
CA ASN A 606 27.47 -16.81 33.39
C ASN A 606 28.54 -16.26 34.36
N SER A 607 29.12 -15.11 33.98
CA SER A 607 30.21 -14.45 34.70
C SER A 607 31.51 -15.27 34.80
N SER A 608 31.66 -16.32 33.99
CA SER A 608 32.88 -17.12 33.85
C SER A 608 33.55 -16.81 32.51
N THR A 609 34.87 -16.67 32.51
CA THR A 609 35.63 -16.46 31.27
C THR A 609 35.64 -17.71 30.40
N VAL A 610 35.41 -17.52 29.11
CA VAL A 610 35.39 -18.57 28.08
C VAL A 610 36.58 -18.35 27.13
N PRO A 611 37.30 -19.40 26.68
CA PRO A 611 38.42 -19.20 25.77
C PRO A 611 37.96 -18.85 24.35
N LEU A 612 38.72 -17.99 23.67
CA LEU A 612 38.65 -17.85 22.21
C LEU A 612 39.52 -18.95 21.58
N LEU A 613 38.91 -19.86 20.83
CA LEU A 613 39.65 -20.87 20.06
C LEU A 613 39.99 -20.28 18.70
N TYR A 614 41.22 -19.79 18.57
CA TYR A 614 41.73 -19.22 17.32
C TYR A 614 42.98 -19.98 16.87
N GLN A 615 43.13 -20.15 15.56
CA GLN A 615 44.40 -20.61 14.98
C GLN A 615 45.30 -19.40 14.67
N PRO A 616 46.63 -19.50 14.86
CA PRO A 616 47.51 -18.34 14.76
C PRO A 616 47.65 -17.78 13.33
N TYR A 617 47.38 -16.47 13.25
CA TYR A 617 47.76 -15.45 12.26
C TYR A 617 47.57 -15.73 10.77
N ARG A 618 46.46 -15.22 10.22
CA ARG A 618 46.47 -14.66 8.86
C ARG A 618 47.21 -13.33 8.86
N SER A 619 48.20 -13.16 7.98
CA SER A 619 49.05 -11.96 7.97
C SER A 619 48.40 -10.71 7.39
N SER A 620 47.32 -10.88 6.65
CA SER A 620 46.51 -9.83 6.08
C SER A 620 45.05 -10.24 6.03
N CYS A 621 44.16 -9.25 6.01
CA CYS A 621 42.77 -9.46 5.65
C CYS A 621 42.70 -10.16 4.28
N PRO A 622 41.98 -11.28 4.12
CA PRO A 622 41.84 -11.95 2.83
C PRO A 622 41.35 -10.98 1.74
N GLY A 623 42.11 -10.94 0.63
CA GLY A 623 41.76 -10.15 -0.55
C GLY A 623 40.67 -10.79 -1.42
N SER A 624 40.53 -12.12 -1.34
CA SER A 624 39.53 -12.90 -2.07
C SER A 624 39.12 -14.13 -1.27
N LYS A 625 37.91 -14.63 -1.55
CA LYS A 625 37.43 -15.93 -1.10
C LYS A 625 38.17 -17.08 -1.79
N PRO A 626 38.08 -18.33 -1.30
CA PRO A 626 38.72 -19.46 -1.96
C PRO A 626 38.01 -19.67 -3.30
N GLU A 627 38.75 -20.17 -4.29
CA GLU A 627 38.19 -20.45 -5.61
C GLU A 627 37.03 -21.44 -5.49
N PRO A 628 35.81 -21.06 -5.88
CA PRO A 628 34.66 -21.95 -5.78
C PRO A 628 34.81 -23.12 -6.74
N ILE A 629 34.51 -24.32 -6.25
CA ILE A 629 34.44 -25.53 -7.09
C ILE A 629 33.09 -25.63 -7.80
N ASP A 630 32.05 -24.98 -7.23
CA ASP A 630 30.70 -24.90 -7.78
C ASP A 630 29.96 -23.70 -7.17
N TYR A 631 28.74 -23.47 -7.63
CA TYR A 631 27.84 -22.43 -7.13
C TYR A 631 26.41 -22.95 -7.00
N ASP A 632 25.78 -22.65 -5.87
CA ASP A 632 24.35 -22.83 -5.69
C ASP A 632 23.59 -21.53 -6.04
N ILE A 633 22.82 -21.59 -7.11
CA ILE A 633 22.16 -20.43 -7.74
C ILE A 633 20.65 -20.54 -7.57
N ILE A 634 20.03 -19.50 -7.02
CA ILE A 634 18.57 -19.42 -6.88
C ILE A 634 18.02 -18.10 -7.40
N ASP A 635 16.87 -18.17 -8.05
CA ASP A 635 16.06 -17.00 -8.41
C ASP A 635 15.26 -16.54 -7.18
N ARG A 636 15.52 -15.31 -6.73
CA ARG A 636 14.81 -14.65 -5.63
C ARG A 636 13.59 -13.86 -6.14
N GLY A 637 13.24 -14.00 -7.40
CA GLY A 637 12.24 -13.20 -8.10
C GLY A 637 12.82 -11.88 -8.60
N ASP A 638 12.05 -11.17 -9.42
CA ASP A 638 12.36 -9.80 -9.87
C ASP A 638 13.69 -9.63 -10.61
N GLY A 639 14.21 -10.71 -11.20
CA GLY A 639 15.50 -10.71 -11.88
C GLY A 639 16.70 -10.70 -10.92
N ILE A 640 16.48 -10.89 -9.62
CA ILE A 640 17.53 -11.02 -8.61
C ILE A 640 17.97 -12.48 -8.53
N ILE A 641 19.21 -12.72 -8.94
CA ILE A 641 19.85 -14.03 -8.84
C ILE A 641 20.80 -14.02 -7.64
N ASP A 642 20.53 -14.88 -6.67
CA ASP A 642 21.39 -15.08 -5.51
C ASP A 642 22.31 -16.29 -5.74
N THR A 643 23.61 -16.08 -5.55
CA THR A 643 24.64 -17.07 -5.82
C THR A 643 25.46 -17.34 -4.56
N VAL A 644 25.46 -18.59 -4.11
CA VAL A 644 26.23 -19.07 -2.97
C VAL A 644 27.42 -19.87 -3.50
N ALA A 645 28.64 -19.43 -3.15
CA ALA A 645 29.84 -20.16 -3.52
C ALA A 645 29.94 -21.49 -2.76
N ILE A 646 30.40 -22.54 -3.45
CA ILE A 646 30.70 -23.85 -2.87
C ILE A 646 32.20 -24.07 -3.00
N THR A 647 32.88 -24.38 -1.89
CA THR A 647 34.30 -24.73 -1.89
C THR A 647 34.51 -26.12 -1.31
N ASP A 648 35.57 -26.80 -1.74
CA ASP A 648 35.97 -28.09 -1.17
C ASP A 648 36.20 -27.97 0.34
N GLY A 649 35.68 -28.93 1.11
CA GLY A 649 35.93 -29.05 2.54
C GLY A 649 37.38 -29.43 2.86
N GLY A 650 38.07 -30.15 1.97
CA GLY A 650 39.48 -30.54 2.10
C GLY A 650 39.83 -31.30 3.40
N ASP A 651 41.12 -31.26 3.81
CA ASP A 651 41.64 -31.85 5.07
C ASP A 651 41.10 -31.16 6.35
N PHE A 652 40.27 -30.12 6.22
CA PHE A 652 39.58 -29.48 7.34
C PHE A 652 38.46 -30.34 7.94
N MET A 653 38.22 -31.54 7.37
CA MET A 653 37.31 -32.58 7.88
C MET A 653 37.58 -33.00 9.33
N ASN A 654 38.79 -32.78 9.85
CA ASN A 654 39.16 -33.09 11.23
C ASN A 654 38.60 -32.06 12.22
N GLY A 655 37.28 -31.89 12.29
CA GLY A 655 36.65 -30.97 13.24
C GLY A 655 35.16 -30.73 13.08
N ASP A 656 34.56 -31.00 11.92
CA ASP A 656 33.16 -30.66 11.66
C ASP A 656 32.24 -31.84 12.03
N GLY A 657 31.30 -31.59 12.93
CA GLY A 657 30.39 -32.60 13.49
C GLY A 657 29.28 -33.00 12.52
N GLU A 658 28.69 -34.18 12.76
CA GLU A 658 27.52 -34.67 12.00
C GLU A 658 26.33 -33.71 12.10
N ASP A 659 26.20 -33.02 13.23
CA ASP A 659 25.21 -31.98 13.50
C ASP A 659 25.35 -30.76 12.59
N GLU A 660 26.57 -30.27 12.35
CA GLU A 660 26.81 -29.17 11.39
C GLU A 660 26.38 -29.57 9.98
N SER A 661 26.79 -30.76 9.54
CA SER A 661 26.44 -31.28 8.21
C SER A 661 24.93 -31.39 8.02
N MET A 662 24.21 -31.88 9.04
CA MET A 662 22.76 -31.97 9.01
C MET A 662 22.08 -30.60 8.99
N PHE A 663 22.59 -29.64 9.78
CA PHE A 663 22.09 -28.27 9.78
C PHE A 663 22.34 -27.59 8.41
N GLY A 664 23.51 -27.79 7.81
CA GLY A 664 23.84 -27.33 6.46
C GLY A 664 22.89 -27.89 5.40
N GLN A 665 22.61 -29.20 5.44
CA GLN A 665 21.63 -29.83 4.56
C GLN A 665 20.22 -29.23 4.74
N ALA A 666 19.80 -28.93 5.97
CA ALA A 666 18.50 -28.32 6.21
C ALA A 666 18.34 -26.95 5.53
N LEU A 667 19.40 -26.13 5.54
CA LEU A 667 19.35 -24.82 4.88
C LEU A 667 19.38 -24.92 3.36
N MET A 668 20.08 -25.91 2.82
CA MET A 668 20.00 -26.23 1.39
C MET A 668 18.59 -26.65 1.00
N SER A 669 17.95 -27.54 1.76
CA SER A 669 16.56 -27.95 1.52
C SER A 669 15.59 -26.77 1.64
N LYS A 670 15.74 -25.90 2.65
CA LYS A 670 14.96 -24.65 2.77
C LYS A 670 15.14 -23.75 1.56
N ARG A 671 16.38 -23.54 1.12
CA ARG A 671 16.71 -22.72 -0.06
C ARG A 671 16.04 -23.31 -1.32
N ASN A 672 16.07 -24.62 -1.49
CA ASN A 672 15.38 -25.33 -2.56
C ASN A 672 13.84 -25.42 -2.38
N LYS A 673 13.27 -24.68 -1.41
CA LYS A 673 11.84 -24.67 -1.07
C LYS A 673 11.28 -26.03 -0.63
N ASN A 674 12.14 -26.97 -0.24
CA ASN A 674 11.76 -28.25 0.36
C ASN A 674 11.66 -28.12 1.89
N TYR A 675 10.65 -27.38 2.35
CA TYR A 675 10.49 -27.06 3.77
C TYR A 675 10.22 -28.30 4.64
N THR A 676 9.60 -29.36 4.10
CA THR A 676 9.34 -30.60 4.86
C THR A 676 10.64 -31.32 5.21
N GLU A 677 11.54 -31.51 4.24
CA GLU A 677 12.85 -32.12 4.48
C GLU A 677 13.70 -31.26 5.43
N ALA A 678 13.68 -29.93 5.25
CA ALA A 678 14.36 -29.02 6.15
C ALA A 678 13.86 -29.17 7.60
N ILE A 679 12.53 -29.24 7.80
CA ILE A 679 11.93 -29.47 9.13
C ILE A 679 12.42 -30.78 9.75
N ASP A 680 12.45 -31.87 8.99
CA ASP A 680 12.86 -33.18 9.49
C ASP A 680 14.34 -33.19 9.91
N LEU A 681 15.22 -32.60 9.10
CA LEU A 681 16.65 -32.44 9.40
C LEU A 681 16.87 -31.58 10.65
N LEU A 682 16.18 -30.45 10.78
CA LEU A 682 16.28 -29.57 11.95
C LEU A 682 15.77 -30.26 13.23
N LYS A 683 14.64 -30.97 13.16
CA LYS A 683 14.15 -31.78 14.28
C LYS A 683 15.16 -32.86 14.66
N ALA A 684 15.87 -33.45 13.70
CA ALA A 684 16.89 -34.45 13.98
C ALA A 684 18.15 -33.84 14.66
N VAL A 685 18.60 -32.65 14.25
CA VAL A 685 19.65 -31.90 14.98
C VAL A 685 19.20 -31.67 16.44
N ILE A 686 17.98 -31.16 16.62
CA ILE A 686 17.43 -30.85 17.95
C ILE A 686 17.27 -32.08 18.84
N ASN A 687 16.90 -33.22 18.26
CA ASN A 687 16.61 -34.43 19.03
C ASN A 687 17.87 -35.23 19.40
N ASN A 688 18.91 -35.18 18.56
CA ASN A 688 20.04 -36.10 18.64
C ASN A 688 21.35 -35.44 19.11
N TYR A 689 21.47 -34.10 19.05
CA TYR A 689 22.70 -33.37 19.38
C TYR A 689 22.44 -32.22 20.36
N ASP A 690 22.31 -32.56 21.64
CA ASP A 690 21.97 -31.63 22.73
C ASP A 690 23.08 -30.62 23.11
N THR A 691 24.31 -30.86 22.64
CA THR A 691 25.50 -30.02 22.84
C THR A 691 25.92 -29.25 21.58
N SER A 692 25.18 -29.40 20.48
CA SER A 692 25.47 -28.72 19.21
C SER A 692 25.42 -27.20 19.35
N ASP A 693 26.42 -26.51 18.80
CA ASP A 693 26.41 -25.04 18.69
C ASP A 693 25.32 -24.55 17.72
N TYR A 694 24.80 -25.43 16.85
CA TYR A 694 23.73 -25.14 15.90
C TYR A 694 22.33 -25.32 16.48
N LEU A 695 22.22 -25.84 17.71
CA LEU A 695 20.93 -26.14 18.35
C LEU A 695 20.02 -24.91 18.47
N PRO A 696 20.47 -23.72 18.95
CA PRO A 696 19.63 -22.54 19.00
C PRO A 696 19.17 -22.07 17.61
N SER A 697 20.08 -22.01 16.63
CA SER A 697 19.74 -21.63 15.25
C SER A 697 18.80 -22.63 14.58
N SER A 698 18.84 -23.91 14.98
CA SER A 698 17.93 -24.92 14.45
C SER A 698 16.48 -24.66 14.86
N ILE A 699 16.25 -24.07 16.04
CA ILE A 699 14.92 -23.66 16.48
C ILE A 699 14.42 -22.45 15.68
N ASP A 700 15.29 -21.47 15.41
CA ASP A 700 14.97 -20.31 14.55
C ASP A 700 14.50 -20.79 13.18
N GLU A 701 15.34 -21.61 12.52
CA GLU A 701 15.09 -22.12 11.19
C GLU A 701 13.85 -23.03 11.13
N LEU A 702 13.57 -23.77 12.21
CA LEU A 702 12.38 -24.62 12.29
C LEU A 702 11.12 -23.75 12.17
N TYR A 703 11.01 -22.67 12.94
CA TYR A 703 9.86 -21.78 12.89
C TYR A 703 9.69 -21.15 11.49
N GLU A 704 10.79 -20.68 10.91
CA GLU A 704 10.80 -20.08 9.57
C GLU A 704 10.32 -21.07 8.48
N ASN A 705 10.68 -22.35 8.57
CA ASN A 705 10.21 -23.37 7.62
C ASN A 705 8.71 -23.65 7.78
N TYR A 706 8.16 -23.62 9.01
CA TYR A 706 6.71 -23.71 9.22
C TYR A 706 5.98 -22.47 8.65
N GLN A 707 6.52 -21.26 8.85
CA GLN A 707 5.96 -20.04 8.24
C GLN A 707 5.95 -20.11 6.71
N ASN A 708 7.03 -20.57 6.08
CA ASN A 708 7.08 -20.68 4.62
C ASN A 708 6.21 -21.81 4.06
N LYS A 709 5.94 -22.84 4.87
CA LYS A 709 4.99 -23.92 4.56
C LYS A 709 3.53 -23.49 4.73
N ASP A 710 3.25 -22.41 5.47
CA ASP A 710 1.90 -21.85 5.61
C ASP A 710 1.48 -21.03 4.36
N THR A 711 1.05 -21.73 3.31
CA THR A 711 0.54 -21.09 2.09
C THR A 711 -0.96 -20.82 2.15
N SER A 712 -1.70 -21.44 3.08
CA SER A 712 -3.15 -21.33 3.19
C SER A 712 -3.63 -19.93 3.57
N SER A 713 -4.77 -19.51 3.01
CA SER A 713 -5.51 -18.31 3.44
C SER A 713 -6.65 -18.65 4.41
N LEU A 714 -6.71 -19.88 4.91
CA LEU A 714 -7.70 -20.34 5.88
C LEU A 714 -7.02 -20.62 7.23
N GLN A 715 -7.47 -19.92 8.28
CA GLN A 715 -6.99 -20.05 9.66
C GLN A 715 -6.97 -21.50 10.16
N ILE A 716 -7.95 -22.33 9.81
CA ILE A 716 -7.99 -23.74 10.26
C ILE A 716 -6.75 -24.55 9.84
N ASN A 717 -6.17 -24.25 8.68
CA ASN A 717 -4.95 -24.92 8.23
C ASN A 717 -3.71 -24.38 8.97
N THR A 718 -3.68 -23.06 9.21
CA THR A 718 -2.68 -22.39 10.07
C THR A 718 -2.68 -23.02 11.47
N ASP A 719 -3.87 -23.23 12.05
CA ASP A 719 -4.03 -23.82 13.39
C ASP A 719 -3.49 -25.24 13.48
N ILE A 720 -3.71 -26.06 12.45
CA ILE A 720 -3.18 -27.43 12.38
C ILE A 720 -1.64 -27.38 12.31
N LEU A 721 -1.10 -26.58 11.38
CA LEU A 721 0.33 -26.52 11.10
C LEU A 721 1.12 -25.97 12.30
N PHE A 722 0.70 -24.84 12.86
CA PHE A 722 1.35 -24.25 14.03
C PHE A 722 0.97 -24.96 15.33
N GLY A 723 -0.16 -25.67 15.39
CA GLY A 723 -0.51 -26.57 16.48
C GLY A 723 0.49 -27.72 16.63
N GLU A 724 0.96 -28.31 15.52
CA GLU A 724 2.02 -29.33 15.53
C GLU A 724 3.33 -28.77 16.09
N LEU A 725 3.78 -27.62 15.56
CA LEU A 725 5.01 -26.97 16.03
C LEU A 725 4.92 -26.57 17.50
N LYS A 726 3.77 -26.03 17.93
CA LYS A 726 3.50 -25.67 19.33
C LYS A 726 3.69 -26.87 20.25
N GLN A 727 3.13 -28.02 19.91
CA GLN A 727 3.27 -29.25 20.70
C GLN A 727 4.71 -29.75 20.73
N TYR A 728 5.42 -29.69 19.59
CA TYR A 728 6.84 -30.04 19.53
C TYR A 728 7.68 -29.15 20.44
N LEU A 729 7.55 -27.82 20.34
CA LEU A 729 8.28 -26.86 21.18
C LEU A 729 7.95 -27.06 22.67
N GLN A 730 6.69 -27.31 23.00
CA GLN A 730 6.26 -27.63 24.36
C GLN A 730 6.99 -28.87 24.92
N SER A 731 7.14 -29.92 24.11
CA SER A 731 7.90 -31.12 24.50
C SER A 731 9.38 -30.78 24.76
N LYS A 732 9.98 -29.91 23.96
CA LYS A 732 11.40 -29.52 24.09
C LYS A 732 11.66 -28.62 25.29
N ILE A 733 10.75 -27.68 25.59
CA ILE A 733 10.81 -26.88 26.81
C ILE A 733 10.76 -27.78 28.06
N THR A 734 9.94 -28.84 28.02
CA THR A 734 9.84 -29.79 29.13
C THR A 734 11.07 -30.70 29.24
N GLN A 735 11.54 -31.24 28.11
CA GLN A 735 12.71 -32.12 28.04
C GLN A 735 13.99 -31.40 28.51
N HIS A 736 14.15 -30.14 28.10
CA HIS A 736 15.33 -29.33 28.38
C HIS A 736 15.05 -28.27 29.46
N ALA A 737 14.19 -28.58 30.43
CA ALA A 737 13.74 -27.63 31.45
C ALA A 737 14.85 -26.97 32.29
N ASN A 738 16.09 -27.47 32.24
CA ASN A 738 17.25 -26.88 32.91
C ASN A 738 18.24 -26.17 31.95
N ASN A 739 17.98 -26.19 30.63
CA ASN A 739 18.80 -25.51 29.64
C ASN A 739 18.14 -24.16 29.30
N TYR A 740 18.69 -23.11 29.90
CA TYR A 740 18.17 -21.75 29.78
C TYR A 740 18.05 -21.28 28.32
N THR A 741 19.11 -21.45 27.53
CA THR A 741 19.18 -20.98 26.14
C THR A 741 18.11 -21.62 25.26
N ILE A 742 17.94 -22.94 25.40
CA ILE A 742 16.94 -23.69 24.64
C ILE A 742 15.53 -23.36 25.09
N VAL A 743 15.29 -23.25 26.40
CA VAL A 743 13.97 -22.88 26.94
C VAL A 743 13.58 -21.47 26.51
N ASP A 744 14.47 -20.49 26.63
CA ASP A 744 14.20 -19.09 26.26
C ASP A 744 13.83 -18.96 24.77
N LYS A 745 14.61 -19.60 23.89
CA LYS A 745 14.35 -19.58 22.45
C LYS A 745 13.10 -20.37 22.07
N ALA A 746 12.94 -21.60 22.54
CA ALA A 746 11.74 -22.41 22.26
C ALA A 746 10.45 -21.78 22.83
N TYR A 747 10.53 -21.13 23.99
CA TYR A 747 9.39 -20.43 24.57
C TYR A 747 8.99 -19.21 23.75
N SER A 748 9.95 -18.46 23.21
CA SER A 748 9.68 -17.33 22.30
C SER A 748 8.86 -17.79 21.09
N TYR A 749 9.29 -18.85 20.40
CA TYR A 749 8.56 -19.38 19.24
C TYR A 749 7.25 -20.08 19.61
N TYR A 750 7.15 -20.67 20.80
CA TYR A 750 5.89 -21.18 21.33
C TYR A 750 4.83 -20.07 21.47
N LEU A 751 5.21 -18.89 21.97
CA LEU A 751 4.32 -17.73 22.03
C LEU A 751 3.96 -17.20 20.63
N MET A 752 4.89 -17.29 19.68
CA MET A 752 4.62 -16.96 18.28
C MET A 752 3.66 -17.95 17.61
N CYS A 753 3.75 -19.25 17.92
CA CYS A 753 2.76 -20.23 17.47
C CYS A 753 1.37 -19.91 18.04
N LEU A 754 1.26 -19.58 19.33
CA LEU A 754 -0.02 -19.16 19.93
C LEU A 754 -0.59 -17.94 19.22
N SER A 755 0.26 -16.95 18.91
CA SER A 755 -0.13 -15.74 18.19
C SER A 755 -0.60 -16.05 16.76
N LYS A 756 0.06 -16.96 16.04
CA LYS A 756 -0.36 -17.45 14.71
C LYS A 756 -1.69 -18.20 14.72
N MET A 757 -2.00 -18.88 15.83
CA MET A 757 -3.23 -19.62 16.05
C MET A 757 -4.35 -18.76 16.66
N GLU A 758 -4.15 -17.44 16.75
CA GLU A 758 -5.07 -16.48 17.39
C GLU A 758 -5.40 -16.78 18.88
N ASP A 759 -4.56 -17.55 19.56
CA ASP A 759 -4.65 -17.82 21.01
C ASP A 759 -4.02 -16.67 21.81
N TYR A 760 -4.56 -15.47 21.61
CA TYR A 760 -3.97 -14.21 22.07
C TYR A 760 -3.92 -14.11 23.59
N ASP A 761 -4.89 -14.66 24.32
CA ASP A 761 -4.90 -14.64 25.79
C ASP A 761 -3.68 -15.37 26.38
N GLU A 762 -3.37 -16.56 25.87
CA GLU A 762 -2.21 -17.33 26.33
C GLU A 762 -0.89 -16.69 25.87
N ALA A 763 -0.85 -16.17 24.65
CA ALA A 763 0.32 -15.46 24.13
C ALA A 763 0.64 -14.21 24.96
N ILE A 764 -0.37 -13.37 25.25
CA ILE A 764 -0.24 -12.16 26.08
C ILE A 764 0.26 -12.52 27.48
N ALA A 765 -0.33 -13.52 28.13
CA ALA A 765 0.12 -13.99 29.44
C ALA A 765 1.58 -14.44 29.42
N GLY A 766 2.01 -15.07 28.32
CA GLY A 766 3.39 -15.48 28.13
C GLY A 766 4.36 -14.32 27.92
N TYR A 767 3.99 -13.31 27.13
CA TYR A 767 4.82 -12.11 26.98
C TYR A 767 4.89 -11.31 28.28
N GLU A 768 3.81 -11.22 29.06
CA GLU A 768 3.82 -10.63 30.41
C GLU A 768 4.76 -11.39 31.38
N ASN A 769 4.86 -12.71 31.23
CA ASN A 769 5.82 -13.52 31.97
C ASN A 769 7.27 -13.14 31.63
N ILE A 770 7.59 -12.94 30.35
CA ILE A 770 8.91 -12.44 29.92
C ILE A 770 9.15 -11.03 30.48
N MET A 771 8.21 -10.11 30.28
CA MET A 771 8.29 -8.72 30.76
C MET A 771 8.53 -8.61 32.27
N SER A 772 8.02 -9.54 33.06
CA SER A 772 8.13 -9.48 34.52
C SER A 772 9.35 -10.20 35.07
N ASN A 773 9.86 -11.22 34.37
CA ASN A 773 10.83 -12.16 34.95
C ASN A 773 12.13 -12.33 34.16
N HIS A 774 12.18 -11.99 32.87
CA HIS A 774 13.38 -12.21 32.06
C HIS A 774 14.56 -11.36 32.58
N PRO A 775 15.78 -11.92 32.73
CA PRO A 775 16.93 -11.21 33.31
C PRO A 775 17.35 -9.97 32.49
N GLU A 776 17.31 -10.08 31.16
CA GLU A 776 17.71 -9.00 30.25
C GLU A 776 16.62 -7.92 30.09
N PRO A 777 16.93 -6.63 30.34
CA PRO A 777 15.97 -5.53 30.17
C PRO A 777 15.42 -5.38 28.75
N GLU A 778 16.27 -5.59 27.75
CA GLU A 778 15.88 -5.44 26.34
C GLU A 778 14.88 -6.50 25.90
N ARG A 779 15.06 -7.75 26.34
CA ARG A 779 14.07 -8.83 26.16
C ARG A 779 12.73 -8.48 26.81
N ARG A 780 12.72 -7.83 27.98
CA ARG A 780 11.48 -7.34 28.62
C ARG A 780 10.82 -6.23 27.80
N LEU A 781 11.61 -5.31 27.24
CA LEU A 781 11.11 -4.25 26.37
C LEU A 781 10.51 -4.83 25.08
N LEU A 782 11.20 -5.73 24.39
CA LEU A 782 10.72 -6.34 23.16
C LEU A 782 9.43 -7.16 23.41
N ALA A 783 9.36 -7.91 24.50
CA ALA A 783 8.13 -8.61 24.91
C ALA A 783 6.96 -7.64 25.19
N SER A 784 7.24 -6.42 25.68
CA SER A 784 6.20 -5.40 25.86
C SER A 784 5.63 -4.89 24.53
N TRP A 785 6.46 -4.84 23.48
CA TRP A 785 6.01 -4.48 22.13
C TRP A 785 5.15 -5.59 21.53
N ASP A 786 5.56 -6.85 21.67
CA ASP A 786 4.78 -8.01 21.25
C ASP A 786 3.41 -8.06 21.94
N ARG A 787 3.40 -7.94 23.28
CA ARG A 787 2.17 -7.88 24.08
C ARG A 787 1.23 -6.76 23.62
N SER A 788 1.79 -5.58 23.37
CA SER A 788 1.01 -4.41 22.92
C SER A 788 0.40 -4.63 21.54
N ALA A 789 1.14 -5.23 20.61
CA ALA A 789 0.62 -5.57 19.28
C ALA A 789 -0.56 -6.55 19.38
N LEU A 790 -0.44 -7.62 20.17
CA LEU A 790 -1.52 -8.59 20.39
C LEU A 790 -2.74 -7.97 21.08
N SER A 791 -2.52 -7.10 22.07
CA SER A 791 -3.60 -6.41 22.79
C SER A 791 -4.44 -5.50 21.88
N LEU A 792 -3.83 -4.89 20.87
CA LEU A 792 -4.54 -4.07 19.88
C LEU A 792 -5.47 -4.91 18.99
N LEU A 793 -5.04 -6.14 18.64
CA LEU A 793 -5.83 -7.08 17.84
C LEU A 793 -7.00 -7.66 18.62
N GLN A 794 -6.77 -8.06 19.87
CA GLN A 794 -7.82 -8.60 20.75
C GLN A 794 -9.00 -7.62 20.94
N ASN A 795 -8.71 -6.31 20.94
CA ASN A 795 -9.73 -5.25 21.12
C ASN A 795 -10.33 -4.75 19.79
N GLY A 796 -10.09 -5.43 18.67
CA GLY A 796 -10.72 -5.16 17.38
C GLY A 796 -10.39 -3.79 16.75
N SER A 797 -9.30 -3.13 17.16
CA SER A 797 -8.99 -1.76 16.77
C SER A 797 -7.54 -1.62 16.32
N GLY A 798 -7.32 -1.72 15.01
CA GLY A 798 -6.12 -1.22 14.35
C GLY A 798 -6.10 0.31 14.33
N GLN A 799 -5.99 0.96 15.47
CA GLN A 799 -5.62 2.38 15.62
C GLN A 799 -5.14 2.60 17.06
N GLY A 800 -3.96 3.19 17.20
CA GLY A 800 -3.31 3.38 18.48
C GLY A 800 -4.17 4.17 19.45
N ASP A 801 -4.49 3.55 20.59
CA ASP A 801 -4.97 4.25 21.78
C ASP A 801 -3.97 3.99 22.91
N ASN A 802 -3.24 5.04 23.30
CA ASN A 802 -2.15 5.00 24.28
C ASN A 802 -2.65 4.92 25.73
N ASN A 803 -3.84 4.37 26.00
CA ASN A 803 -4.39 4.25 27.34
C ASN A 803 -4.94 2.85 27.59
N ILE A 804 -4.03 1.88 27.75
CA ILE A 804 -4.37 0.62 28.43
C ILE A 804 -4.26 0.92 29.94
N SER A 805 -5.41 1.00 30.62
CA SER A 805 -5.41 0.95 32.08
C SER A 805 -4.99 -0.46 32.51
N THR A 806 -4.01 -0.53 33.41
CA THR A 806 -3.40 -1.76 33.96
C THR A 806 -4.33 -2.58 34.85
N ASP A 807 -5.61 -2.21 34.97
CA ASP A 807 -6.34 -2.49 36.21
C ASP A 807 -7.43 -3.57 36.11
N ASN A 808 -7.64 -4.26 34.98
CA ASN A 808 -8.64 -5.34 34.94
C ASN A 808 -8.29 -6.49 33.97
N LEU A 809 -7.28 -7.29 34.30
CA LEU A 809 -7.20 -8.69 33.85
C LEU A 809 -6.78 -9.55 35.05
N ASN A 810 -7.61 -10.54 35.39
CA ASN A 810 -7.36 -11.46 36.50
C ASN A 810 -6.12 -12.33 36.22
N GLU A 811 -4.93 -11.83 36.56
CA GLU A 811 -3.60 -12.46 36.43
C GLU A 811 -3.47 -13.87 37.05
N LYS A 812 -4.47 -14.33 37.82
CA LYS A 812 -4.36 -15.51 38.67
C LYS A 812 -4.68 -16.85 37.99
N ASN A 813 -5.37 -16.87 36.84
CA ASN A 813 -5.86 -18.14 36.27
C ASN A 813 -5.11 -18.62 35.01
N LEU A 814 -4.26 -17.79 34.38
CA LEU A 814 -3.47 -18.16 33.18
C LEU A 814 -1.98 -18.44 33.49
N LYS A 815 -1.45 -17.93 34.61
CA LYS A 815 -0.04 -18.06 35.03
C LYS A 815 0.35 -19.46 35.57
N ASP A 816 -0.59 -20.41 35.66
CA ASP A 816 -0.37 -21.75 36.25
C ASP A 816 -0.16 -22.87 35.21
N LYS A 817 -0.01 -22.55 33.91
CA LYS A 817 0.37 -23.58 32.92
C LYS A 817 1.84 -24.01 33.14
N PRO A 818 2.16 -25.32 33.11
CA PRO A 818 3.51 -25.82 33.38
C PRO A 818 4.63 -25.14 32.57
N ILE A 819 4.35 -24.77 31.32
CA ILE A 819 5.32 -24.16 30.41
C ILE A 819 5.73 -22.75 30.84
N HIS A 820 4.77 -21.91 31.26
CA HIS A 820 5.08 -20.57 31.80
C HIS A 820 5.90 -20.65 33.09
N SER A 821 5.61 -21.65 33.93
CA SER A 821 6.36 -21.91 35.17
C SER A 821 7.79 -22.36 34.89
N ILE A 822 8.01 -23.29 33.95
CA ILE A 822 9.35 -23.72 33.53
C ILE A 822 10.17 -22.55 32.99
N ALA A 823 9.58 -21.74 32.10
CA ALA A 823 10.26 -20.56 31.55
C ALA A 823 10.60 -19.54 32.66
N LYS A 824 9.65 -19.24 33.55
CA LYS A 824 9.86 -18.34 34.68
C LYS A 824 10.98 -18.78 35.60
N ASN A 825 11.02 -20.07 35.95
CA ASN A 825 12.07 -20.63 36.79
C ASN A 825 13.44 -20.53 36.12
N ASN A 826 13.51 -20.75 34.81
CA ASN A 826 14.73 -20.55 34.02
C ASN A 826 15.21 -19.09 34.05
N PHE A 827 14.32 -18.13 33.82
CA PHE A 827 14.64 -16.70 33.89
C PHE A 827 15.19 -16.30 35.27
N LYS A 828 14.56 -16.78 36.33
CA LYS A 828 15.00 -16.51 37.71
C LYS A 828 16.36 -17.13 38.02
N ASN A 829 16.57 -18.40 37.67
CA ASN A 829 17.83 -19.09 37.93
C ASN A 829 18.99 -18.40 37.19
N SER A 830 18.79 -18.01 35.93
CA SER A 830 19.79 -17.27 35.14
C SER A 830 20.20 -15.94 35.81
N TYR A 831 19.23 -15.19 36.34
CA TYR A 831 19.49 -13.97 37.10
C TYR A 831 20.32 -14.24 38.37
N GLU A 832 19.98 -15.28 39.14
CA GLU A 832 20.70 -15.63 40.38
C GLU A 832 22.15 -16.09 40.11
N TYR A 833 22.40 -16.83 39.01
CA TYR A 833 23.76 -17.20 38.59
C TYR A 833 24.62 -15.98 38.19
N SER A 834 24.02 -14.97 37.57
CA SER A 834 24.74 -13.74 37.17
C SER A 834 25.19 -12.90 38.37
N PHE A 835 24.43 -12.91 39.47
CA PHE A 835 24.73 -12.16 40.70
C PHE A 835 25.72 -12.88 41.62
N LEU A 836 25.55 -14.19 41.84
CA LEU A 836 26.38 -14.96 42.78
C LEU A 836 27.87 -15.04 42.38
N ASN A 837 28.19 -14.88 41.10
CA ASN A 837 29.57 -14.84 40.60
C ASN A 837 30.14 -13.41 40.49
N SER A 838 29.34 -12.36 40.72
CA SER A 838 29.80 -10.96 40.73
C SER A 838 30.27 -10.48 42.10
N ASP A 839 29.97 -11.24 43.17
CA ASP A 839 30.36 -10.94 44.55
C ASP A 839 31.81 -11.33 44.90
N GLN A 840 32.76 -10.94 44.04
CA GLN A 840 34.15 -10.80 44.48
C GLN A 840 34.84 -9.49 44.11
N ASN A 841 34.24 -8.57 43.32
CA ASN A 841 34.74 -7.19 43.25
C ASN A 841 33.67 -6.23 42.69
N SER A 842 33.30 -5.25 43.52
CA SER A 842 32.54 -4.01 43.22
C SER A 842 31.00 -4.03 43.36
N GLU A 843 30.55 -3.91 44.61
CA GLU A 843 29.42 -3.05 44.92
C GLU A 843 29.73 -1.61 44.41
N LYS A 844 29.16 -1.19 43.26
CA LYS A 844 28.58 0.15 43.05
C LYS A 844 28.17 0.45 41.60
N LYS A 845 26.93 0.95 41.48
CA LYS A 845 26.36 1.87 40.47
C LYS A 845 26.07 1.31 39.07
N TYR A 846 24.83 0.90 38.89
CA TYR A 846 24.07 1.24 37.67
C TYR A 846 22.86 2.09 38.08
N SER A 847 23.02 3.41 38.00
CA SER A 847 21.88 4.34 38.01
C SER A 847 21.38 4.48 36.58
N ASN A 848 20.06 4.36 36.43
CA ASN A 848 19.27 4.90 35.34
C ASN A 848 19.87 6.18 34.76
N ASP A 849 20.37 6.15 33.54
CA ASP A 849 20.41 7.26 32.58
C ASP A 849 21.08 6.74 31.30
N ASN A 850 20.34 6.73 30.19
CA ASN A 850 20.75 6.55 28.76
C ASN A 850 19.89 5.58 27.94
N TYR A 851 18.57 5.56 28.15
CA TYR A 851 17.62 5.10 27.13
C TYR A 851 16.52 6.14 26.95
N ARG A 852 16.72 7.02 25.96
CA ARG A 852 15.69 7.83 25.30
C ARG A 852 16.04 7.97 23.83
#